data_AF-A0A1V5ANB8-F1
#
_entry.id   AF-A0A1V5ANB8-F1
#
_cell.length_a   1.000
_cell.length_b   1.000
_cell.length_c   1.000
_cell.angle_alpha   90.00
_cell.angle_beta   90.00
_cell.angle_gamma   90.00
#
_symmetry.space_group_name_H-M   'P 1'
#
loop_
_entity.id
_entity.type
_entity.pdbx_description
1 polymer ?
#
loop_
_entity_poly.entity_id
_entity_poly.type
_entity_poly.pdbx_seq_one_letter_code
_entity_poly.pdbx_strand_id
1 'polypeptide(L)'
;MTANNQPGKLFLGRAIDPKSGKRIGDDVLYDARNLTTHGIIVGMTGSGKTALGIAILEEALISGIPCLILDPKGDMGNLLLNFPSFSPEDFRPWINEAEARRRGIGMDRLAGQASANWRSGLDGWGIGPDRMRKLAASAQFTIYTPGSSSGIPINLVGSLVAPKLDWSAAVQAEIGRDEIEGLVSSLLVLAQIDADPISSPEHILLANLVEKAWCEGRSLDLSELIAQVRRPPIRKLGVFDIESFYPGKERDKLAMRLNGLVASPSFAAWLQGPALDIERMLYGQNGKTQASIVYLAHLSDPERQFVVTLLLSKLVTWMRRQSGTPDLRALVYMDEVFGFAPPTAEPPSKKQILTIFKQARAFGVGMVLTTQNPADLDYKLMSNAGTWMIGRLQTERDKARILEGMKSASGQVDVKMFDKQISDLGRMQFVLQSAHVKGPLVFTSRMTMSFDAGPLDKNQISALMADHPARMLPASATASSAGLKPDVSERFGDHSQVPPKVDESVPVYYLEPAAPWASQVGAVPGGTRWRSGLIARVHLSYEDRKAGIEHDEEWEAVFFPLGSRFDPRTAIHVDYDDRDLIRQAPGQALYILPEAGLDKAGYFKEVKDSLRDYLIRNRSMNIFRNSELRLFSRAGESNTGFEMRCREAAQSAADAEIAKLQDRYGASLNRIKSKLNDSDRRVRELDADSNRKQQQEIILGVGDLLSGYLSGRRRSLSLGRAASRRSQTMRSQERLRAAEEKKEETAVELEQLEDRLAQDIIEISEKWRSAAAQIEEVEISLDRADVYIDEVGVLWVPIG
;
A
#
# COMPACT_ATOMS: atom_id res chain seq x y z
N MET A 1 15.23 52.95 19.96
CA MET A 1 14.47 51.85 19.33
C MET A 1 14.23 52.24 17.88
N THR A 2 14.61 51.42 16.91
CA THR A 2 14.26 51.64 15.50
C THR A 2 12.74 51.64 15.33
N ALA A 3 12.19 52.34 14.33
CA ALA A 3 10.75 52.43 14.09
C ALA A 3 10.07 51.05 13.95
N ASN A 4 10.83 50.02 13.56
CA ASN A 4 10.37 48.66 13.26
C ASN A 4 10.24 47.73 14.47
N ASN A 5 10.18 48.27 15.70
CA ASN A 5 10.08 47.48 16.93
C ASN A 5 8.91 47.91 17.83
N GLN A 6 7.94 48.64 17.27
CA GLN A 6 6.74 49.08 17.98
C GLN A 6 5.78 47.90 18.18
N PRO A 7 5.36 47.58 19.42
CA PRO A 7 4.38 46.52 19.68
C PRO A 7 3.09 46.73 18.88
N GLY A 8 2.60 45.66 18.22
CA GLY A 8 1.36 45.71 17.43
C GLY A 8 1.51 46.39 16.07
N LYS A 9 2.71 46.83 15.68
CA LYS A 9 3.01 47.34 14.33
C LYS A 9 3.88 46.34 13.58
N LEU A 10 3.30 45.71 12.57
CA LEU A 10 3.92 44.69 11.74
C LEU A 10 4.78 45.35 10.67
N PHE A 11 6.10 45.21 10.76
CA PHE A 11 7.01 45.67 9.72
C PHE A 11 6.98 44.73 8.51
N LEU A 12 6.25 45.12 7.45
CA LEU A 12 6.05 44.29 6.26
C LEU A 12 7.15 44.51 5.21
N GLY A 13 7.82 45.66 5.21
CA GLY A 13 8.79 46.04 4.20
C GLY A 13 8.89 47.54 4.00
N ARG A 14 9.22 47.99 2.79
CA ARG A 14 9.38 49.41 2.47
C ARG A 14 8.57 49.81 1.24
N ALA A 15 8.00 51.01 1.28
CA ALA A 15 7.29 51.58 0.15
C ALA A 15 8.23 51.70 -1.07
N ILE A 16 7.68 51.45 -2.25
CA ILE A 16 8.42 51.59 -3.52
C ILE A 16 7.72 52.60 -4.43
N ASP A 17 8.49 53.27 -5.27
CA ASP A 17 7.95 54.09 -6.34
C ASP A 17 7.43 53.16 -7.44
N PRO A 18 6.11 53.18 -7.74
CA PRO A 18 5.53 52.30 -8.75
C PRO A 18 6.15 52.47 -10.15
N LYS A 19 6.75 53.64 -10.46
CA LYS A 19 7.36 53.90 -11.76
C LYS A 19 8.79 53.37 -11.86
N SER A 20 9.61 53.61 -10.84
CA SER A 20 11.03 53.22 -10.85
C SER A 20 11.30 51.86 -10.19
N GLY A 21 10.34 51.32 -9.44
CA GLY A 21 10.49 50.11 -8.63
C GLY A 21 11.46 50.23 -7.46
N LYS A 22 12.03 51.43 -7.22
CA LYS A 22 13.01 51.69 -6.17
C LYS A 22 12.33 51.98 -4.83
N ARG A 23 12.97 51.60 -3.73
CA ARG A 23 12.51 51.90 -2.37
C ARG A 23 12.53 53.41 -2.14
N ILE A 24 11.42 53.95 -1.65
CA ILE A 24 11.28 55.38 -1.31
C ILE A 24 11.75 55.64 0.14
N GLY A 25 12.10 54.59 0.89
CA GLY A 25 12.72 54.69 2.22
C GLY A 25 11.73 54.60 3.39
N ASP A 26 10.42 54.77 3.15
CA ASP A 26 9.40 54.66 4.19
C ASP A 26 9.12 53.20 4.56
N ASP A 27 9.24 52.87 5.84
CA ASP A 27 8.90 51.56 6.38
C ASP A 27 7.37 51.36 6.41
N VAL A 28 6.90 50.21 5.92
CA VAL A 28 5.49 49.84 5.91
C VAL A 28 5.16 49.13 7.22
N LEU A 29 4.67 49.91 8.18
CA LEU A 29 4.25 49.46 9.50
C LEU A 29 2.73 49.26 9.55
N TYR A 30 2.29 48.02 9.41
CA TYR A 30 0.87 47.68 9.39
C TYR A 30 0.34 47.42 10.81
N ASP A 31 -0.80 48.00 11.18
CA ASP A 31 -1.37 47.78 12.51
C ASP A 31 -2.00 46.38 12.59
N ALA A 32 -1.56 45.56 13.55
CA ALA A 32 -2.07 44.20 13.72
C ALA A 32 -3.58 44.16 13.93
N ARG A 33 -4.16 45.19 14.57
CA ARG A 33 -5.62 45.29 14.81
C ARG A 33 -6.43 45.33 13.52
N ASN A 34 -5.83 45.81 12.43
CA ASN A 34 -6.51 45.83 11.14
C ASN A 34 -6.74 44.40 10.59
N LEU A 35 -5.92 43.42 10.99
CA LEU A 35 -6.13 42.02 10.61
C LEU A 35 -7.31 41.35 11.32
N THR A 36 -7.96 42.02 12.28
CA THR A 36 -9.27 41.57 12.80
C THR A 36 -10.35 41.60 11.72
N THR A 37 -10.14 42.37 10.65
CA THR A 37 -10.99 42.36 9.44
C THR A 37 -10.50 41.38 8.38
N HIS A 38 -9.64 40.43 8.75
CA HIS A 38 -9.06 39.42 7.86
C HIS A 38 -8.13 40.01 6.78
N GLY A 39 -7.37 39.12 6.14
CA GLY A 39 -6.48 39.47 5.07
C GLY A 39 -6.45 38.43 3.96
N ILE A 40 -6.23 38.89 2.74
CA ILE A 40 -6.02 38.02 1.58
C ILE A 40 -4.70 38.40 0.90
N ILE A 41 -3.84 37.42 0.68
CA ILE A 41 -2.61 37.54 -0.11
C ILE A 41 -2.81 36.78 -1.43
N VAL A 42 -2.76 37.49 -2.56
CA VAL A 42 -2.91 36.88 -3.89
C VAL A 42 -1.68 37.17 -4.74
N GLY A 43 -1.35 36.28 -5.67
CA GLY A 43 -0.19 36.42 -6.54
C GLY A 43 0.17 35.09 -7.20
N MET A 44 0.84 35.13 -8.35
CA MET A 44 1.31 33.93 -9.03
C MET A 44 2.42 33.19 -8.24
N THR A 45 2.77 31.99 -8.64
CA THR A 45 3.95 31.27 -8.10
C THR A 45 5.22 32.11 -8.26
N GLY A 46 6.05 32.17 -7.22
CA GLY A 46 7.28 32.96 -7.21
C GLY A 46 7.10 34.47 -6.97
N SER A 47 5.87 35.00 -6.87
CA SER A 47 5.62 36.41 -6.56
C SER A 47 6.05 36.83 -5.14
N GLY A 48 6.23 35.86 -4.23
CA GLY A 48 6.68 36.09 -2.85
C GLY A 48 5.57 36.01 -1.78
N LYS A 49 4.37 35.51 -2.12
CA LYS A 49 3.23 35.39 -1.18
C LYS A 49 3.60 34.74 0.15
N THR A 50 4.25 33.57 0.08
CA THR A 50 4.67 32.77 1.23
C THR A 50 5.67 33.56 2.09
N ALA A 51 6.65 34.23 1.48
CA ALA A 51 7.60 35.08 2.19
C ALA A 51 6.93 36.28 2.88
N LEU A 52 5.94 36.92 2.24
CA LEU A 52 5.15 37.98 2.88
C LEU A 52 4.32 37.44 4.04
N GLY A 53 3.72 36.24 3.89
CA GLY A 53 3.01 35.55 4.97
C GLY A 53 3.90 35.25 6.17
N ILE A 54 5.10 34.69 5.93
CA ILE A 54 6.12 34.47 6.96
C ILE A 54 6.51 35.79 7.63
N ALA A 55 6.69 36.88 6.86
CA ALA A 55 6.99 38.18 7.43
C ALA A 55 5.88 38.70 8.37
N ILE A 56 4.61 38.50 8.01
CA ILE A 56 3.45 38.83 8.87
C ILE A 56 3.48 37.99 10.14
N LEU A 57 3.69 36.68 10.03
CA LEU A 57 3.73 35.75 11.16
C LEU A 57 4.87 36.09 12.12
N GLU A 58 6.07 36.34 11.61
CA GLU A 58 7.22 36.75 12.41
C GLU A 58 6.94 38.03 13.22
N GLU A 59 6.33 39.05 12.60
CA GLU A 59 6.02 40.30 13.29
C GLU A 59 4.86 40.15 14.29
N ALA A 60 3.88 39.31 13.99
CA ALA A 60 2.78 38.99 14.90
C ALA A 60 3.32 38.29 16.16
N LEU A 61 4.19 37.30 15.98
CA LEU A 61 4.84 36.57 17.08
C LEU A 61 5.77 37.48 17.90
N ILE A 62 6.52 38.38 17.27
CA ILE A 62 7.33 39.41 17.97
C ILE A 62 6.44 40.34 18.81
N SER A 63 5.21 40.59 18.34
CA SER A 63 4.20 41.39 19.03
C SER A 63 3.43 40.60 20.10
N GLY A 64 3.77 39.32 20.33
CA GLY A 64 3.12 38.45 21.31
C GLY A 64 1.77 37.87 20.86
N ILE A 65 1.43 38.00 19.57
CA ILE A 65 0.16 37.52 19.01
C ILE A 65 0.34 36.05 18.59
N PRO A 66 -0.43 35.11 19.18
CA PRO A 66 -0.32 33.71 18.84
C PRO A 66 -0.85 33.42 17.45
N CYS A 67 -0.19 32.48 16.78
CA CYS A 67 -0.45 32.16 15.38
C CYS A 67 -0.84 30.69 15.25
N LEU A 68 -2.00 30.43 14.66
CA LEU A 68 -2.43 29.10 14.20
C LEU A 68 -2.24 29.03 12.68
N ILE A 69 -1.34 28.18 12.23
CA ILE A 69 -0.80 28.19 10.86
C ILE A 69 -1.16 26.87 10.18
N LEU A 70 -1.96 26.93 9.12
CA LEU A 70 -2.35 25.78 8.29
C LEU A 70 -1.42 25.70 7.09
N ASP A 71 -0.68 24.59 6.96
CA ASP A 71 0.42 24.45 5.99
C ASP A 71 0.24 23.25 5.05
N PRO A 72 -0.58 23.38 3.99
CA PRO A 72 -0.76 22.34 2.98
C PRO A 72 0.44 22.13 2.06
N LYS A 73 1.38 23.08 2.00
CA LYS A 73 2.55 22.99 1.11
C LYS A 73 3.81 22.49 1.80
N GLY A 74 3.91 22.66 3.12
CA GLY A 74 5.06 22.26 3.92
C GLY A 74 6.13 23.35 4.05
N ASP A 75 5.81 24.59 3.66
CA ASP A 75 6.75 25.71 3.67
C ASP A 75 6.81 26.43 5.04
N MET A 76 5.79 26.29 5.88
CA MET A 76 5.68 27.06 7.13
C MET A 76 6.60 26.54 8.23
N GLY A 77 7.05 25.29 8.12
CA GLY A 77 8.10 24.74 8.99
C GLY A 77 9.40 25.56 8.96
N ASN A 78 9.63 26.32 7.88
CA ASN A 78 10.76 27.23 7.76
C ASN A 78 10.81 28.31 8.85
N LEU A 79 9.70 28.63 9.52
CA LEU A 79 9.67 29.56 10.68
C LEU A 79 10.62 29.17 11.82
N LEU A 80 11.00 27.89 11.89
CA LEU A 80 11.92 27.38 12.90
C LEU A 80 13.39 27.52 12.48
N LEU A 81 13.66 27.81 11.21
CA LEU A 81 15.02 27.96 10.67
C LEU A 81 15.55 29.38 10.93
N ASN A 82 15.72 29.72 12.22
CA ASN A 82 16.23 31.01 12.68
C ASN A 82 17.67 30.87 13.18
N PHE A 83 18.63 31.41 12.43
CA PHE A 83 20.07 31.25 12.71
C PHE A 83 20.76 32.59 13.03
N PRO A 84 20.62 33.14 14.26
CA PRO A 84 21.15 34.46 14.62
C PRO A 84 22.69 34.50 14.69
N SER A 85 23.36 33.35 14.70
CA SER A 85 24.83 33.20 14.63
C SER A 85 25.37 33.47 13.23
N PHE A 86 24.55 33.27 12.20
CA PHE A 86 24.96 33.13 10.80
C PHE A 86 26.07 32.08 10.57
N SER A 87 26.16 31.06 11.42
CA SER A 87 27.14 29.97 11.21
C SER A 87 26.77 29.18 9.95
N PRO A 88 27.69 28.94 8.99
CA PRO A 88 27.42 28.08 7.84
C PRO A 88 26.93 26.68 8.21
N GLU A 89 27.36 26.16 9.37
CA GLU A 89 26.94 24.84 9.86
C GLU A 89 25.43 24.75 10.09
N ASP A 90 24.80 25.85 10.52
CA ASP A 90 23.35 25.90 10.77
C ASP A 90 22.54 25.77 9.47
N PHE A 91 23.09 26.21 8.32
CA PHE A 91 22.42 26.15 7.01
C PHE A 91 22.62 24.82 6.31
N ARG A 92 23.72 24.11 6.62
CA ARG A 92 24.14 22.90 5.92
C ARG A 92 23.04 21.81 5.84
N PRO A 93 22.21 21.55 6.88
CA PRO A 93 21.14 20.55 6.81
C PRO A 93 19.95 20.95 5.92
N TRP A 94 19.81 22.23 5.57
CA TRP A 94 18.62 22.80 4.93
C TRP A 94 18.86 23.26 3.49
N ILE A 95 20.09 23.13 3.00
CA ILE A 95 20.44 23.44 1.61
C ILE A 95 20.28 22.20 0.72
N ASN A 96 19.85 22.43 -0.52
CA ASN A 96 19.55 21.34 -1.44
C ASN A 96 20.84 20.74 -2.06
N GLU A 97 21.07 19.45 -1.82
CA GLU A 97 22.24 18.75 -2.38
C GLU A 97 22.25 18.73 -3.91
N ALA A 98 21.07 18.65 -4.55
CA ALA A 98 20.96 18.71 -6.01
C ALA A 98 21.40 20.07 -6.57
N GLU A 99 21.22 21.15 -5.80
CA GLU A 99 21.72 22.47 -6.19
C GLU A 99 23.24 22.54 -6.11
N ALA A 100 23.84 21.99 -5.05
CA ALA A 100 25.29 21.90 -4.92
C ALA A 100 25.91 21.15 -6.11
N ARG A 101 25.32 19.99 -6.47
CA ARG A 101 25.72 19.19 -7.65
C ARG A 101 25.57 19.98 -8.96
N ARG A 102 24.43 20.66 -9.17
CA ARG A 102 24.17 21.46 -10.38
C ARG A 102 25.16 22.60 -10.56
N ARG A 103 25.57 23.25 -9.47
CA ARG A 103 26.52 24.36 -9.46
C ARG A 103 27.99 23.92 -9.41
N GLY A 104 28.26 22.62 -9.24
CA GLY A 104 29.62 22.08 -9.12
C GLY A 104 30.37 22.58 -7.88
N ILE A 105 29.66 22.89 -6.78
CA ILE A 105 30.27 23.34 -5.52
C ILE A 105 29.96 22.36 -4.39
N GLY A 106 30.87 22.22 -3.43
CA GLY A 106 30.64 21.39 -2.24
C GLY A 106 29.60 21.98 -1.28
N MET A 107 28.97 21.14 -0.46
CA MET A 107 27.91 21.52 0.48
C MET A 107 28.35 22.62 1.46
N ASP A 108 29.57 22.55 2.00
CA ASP A 108 30.12 23.57 2.91
C ASP A 108 30.21 24.94 2.26
N ARG A 109 30.64 24.97 0.99
CA ARG A 109 30.74 26.22 0.24
C ARG A 109 29.36 26.80 -0.06
N LEU A 110 28.39 25.94 -0.40
CA LEU A 110 27.00 26.36 -0.62
C LEU A 110 26.39 26.91 0.68
N ALA A 111 26.63 26.27 1.82
CA ALA A 111 26.14 26.71 3.12
C ALA A 111 26.76 28.07 3.52
N GLY A 112 28.06 28.25 3.29
CA GLY A 112 28.73 29.54 3.51
C GLY A 112 28.19 30.65 2.62
N GLN A 113 27.88 30.36 1.35
CA GLN A 113 27.23 31.31 0.44
C GLN A 113 25.81 31.65 0.89
N ALA A 114 25.02 30.64 1.31
CA ALA A 114 23.66 30.84 1.80
C ALA A 114 23.64 31.75 3.04
N SER A 115 24.51 31.46 4.03
CA SER A 115 24.68 32.30 5.23
C SER A 115 25.04 33.75 4.87
N ALA A 116 26.06 33.96 4.04
CA ALA A 116 26.51 35.30 3.66
C ALA A 116 25.44 36.10 2.90
N ASN A 117 24.73 35.44 1.96
CA ASN A 117 23.67 36.07 1.19
C ASN A 117 22.48 36.45 2.07
N TRP A 118 22.09 35.58 3.00
CA TRP A 118 20.97 35.84 3.90
C TRP A 118 21.29 36.96 4.90
N ARG A 119 22.50 36.94 5.48
CA ARG A 119 23.01 38.02 6.34
C ARG A 119 22.99 39.38 5.63
N SER A 120 23.61 39.45 4.44
CA SER A 120 23.62 40.67 3.63
C SER A 120 22.21 41.16 3.28
N GLY A 121 21.30 40.22 2.97
CA GLY A 121 19.89 40.50 2.73
C GLY A 121 19.21 41.13 3.94
N LEU A 122 19.37 40.54 5.13
CA LEU A 122 18.80 41.02 6.39
C LEU A 122 19.37 42.38 6.82
N ASP A 123 20.68 42.58 6.66
CA ASP A 123 21.37 43.85 6.93
C ASP A 123 20.75 44.99 6.09
N GLY A 124 20.39 44.70 4.82
CA GLY A 124 19.68 45.65 3.94
C GLY A 124 18.29 46.09 4.43
N TRP A 125 17.73 45.37 5.40
CA TRP A 125 16.46 45.70 6.08
C TRP A 125 16.64 46.20 7.51
N GLY A 126 17.89 46.34 7.98
CA GLY A 126 18.18 46.71 9.36
C GLY A 126 17.78 45.63 10.37
N ILE A 127 17.81 44.35 9.94
CA ILE A 127 17.50 43.20 10.78
C ILE A 127 18.81 42.52 11.17
N GLY A 128 19.17 42.61 12.45
CA GLY A 128 20.36 41.96 13.00
C GLY A 128 20.03 40.79 13.94
N PRO A 129 21.07 40.11 14.47
CA PRO A 129 20.95 38.97 15.37
C PRO A 129 20.04 39.18 16.59
N ASP A 130 20.02 40.39 17.17
CA ASP A 130 19.20 40.69 18.35
C ASP A 130 17.70 40.61 18.05
N ARG A 131 17.28 41.05 16.87
CA ARG A 131 15.86 40.96 16.46
C ARG A 131 15.47 39.51 16.17
N MET A 132 16.36 38.73 15.57
CA MET A 132 16.17 37.30 15.34
C MET A 132 16.05 36.54 16.68
N ARG A 133 16.94 36.82 17.64
CA ARG A 133 16.82 36.28 19.01
C ARG A 133 15.52 36.69 19.68
N LYS A 134 15.04 37.93 19.45
CA LYS A 134 13.74 38.38 19.96
C LYS A 134 12.60 37.53 19.40
N LEU A 135 12.59 37.22 18.09
CA LEU A 135 11.61 36.31 17.49
C LEU A 135 11.67 34.91 18.12
N ALA A 136 12.87 34.33 18.22
CA ALA A 136 13.04 33.01 18.82
C ALA A 136 12.57 32.94 20.28
N ALA A 137 12.71 34.04 21.03
CA ALA A 137 12.26 34.13 22.42
C ALA A 137 10.76 34.43 22.57
N SER A 138 10.14 35.13 21.61
CA SER A 138 8.77 35.66 21.75
C SER A 138 7.69 34.59 21.69
N ALA A 139 7.96 33.46 21.03
CA ALA A 139 7.01 32.37 20.90
C ALA A 139 7.65 31.00 21.13
N GLN A 140 6.82 29.99 21.35
CA GLN A 140 7.20 28.59 21.20
C GLN A 140 6.70 28.11 19.84
N PHE A 141 7.59 27.51 19.05
CA PHE A 141 7.28 27.02 17.72
C PHE A 141 6.99 25.53 17.78
N THR A 142 5.78 25.15 17.38
CA THR A 142 5.31 23.77 17.47
C THR A 142 4.80 23.32 16.10
N ILE A 143 5.36 22.24 15.55
CA ILE A 143 4.87 21.63 14.32
C ILE A 143 4.04 20.40 14.67
N TYR A 144 2.72 20.52 14.52
CA TYR A 144 1.77 19.43 14.66
C TYR A 144 1.67 18.64 13.36
N THR A 145 1.73 17.31 13.46
CA THR A 145 1.64 16.40 12.31
C THR A 145 0.50 15.41 12.50
N PRO A 146 -0.76 15.78 12.20
CA PRO A 146 -1.88 14.85 12.26
C PRO A 146 -1.62 13.57 11.47
N GLY A 147 -1.96 12.41 12.02
CA GLY A 147 -1.73 11.12 11.35
C GLY A 147 -0.25 10.75 11.16
N SER A 148 0.68 11.43 11.83
CA SER A 148 2.11 11.11 11.77
C SER A 148 2.84 11.47 13.08
N SER A 149 3.88 10.72 13.41
CA SER A 149 4.77 10.98 14.55
C SER A 149 6.05 11.73 14.14
N SER A 150 6.13 12.28 12.92
CA SER A 150 7.29 13.03 12.47
C SER A 150 7.46 14.36 13.21
N GLY A 151 6.38 15.03 13.58
CA GLY A 151 6.40 16.21 14.45
C GLY A 151 5.75 15.91 15.80
N ILE A 152 4.96 16.85 16.31
CA ILE A 152 4.11 16.64 17.49
C ILE A 152 2.80 15.97 17.03
N PRO A 153 2.51 14.73 17.44
CA PRO A 153 1.24 14.09 17.10
C PRO A 153 0.08 14.82 17.78
N ILE A 154 -1.10 14.77 17.19
CA ILE A 154 -2.32 15.37 17.73
C ILE A 154 -3.49 14.41 17.56
N ASN A 155 -4.19 14.15 18.66
CA ASN A 155 -5.34 13.27 18.65
C ASN A 155 -6.57 14.06 18.18
N LEU A 156 -6.95 13.82 16.93
CA LEU A 156 -8.09 14.48 16.29
C LEU A 156 -9.39 13.67 16.36
N VAL A 157 -9.29 12.34 16.50
CA VAL A 157 -10.45 11.44 16.37
C VAL A 157 -10.74 10.67 17.65
N GLY A 158 -9.69 10.25 18.37
CA GLY A 158 -9.79 9.38 19.55
C GLY A 158 -10.33 10.06 20.80
N SER A 159 -10.52 11.37 20.80
CA SER A 159 -11.07 12.10 21.93
C SER A 159 -12.12 13.11 21.45
N LEU A 160 -13.38 12.70 21.48
CA LEU A 160 -14.54 13.55 21.20
C LEU A 160 -14.91 14.33 22.47
N VAL A 161 -13.95 15.13 22.94
CA VAL A 161 -14.06 15.89 24.19
C VAL A 161 -15.25 16.82 24.12
N ALA A 162 -16.16 16.68 25.08
CA ALA A 162 -17.31 17.56 25.19
C ALA A 162 -16.84 19.00 25.47
N PRO A 163 -17.27 19.99 24.67
CA PRO A 163 -16.92 21.37 24.92
C PRO A 163 -17.61 21.85 26.21
N LYS A 164 -16.91 22.71 26.97
CA LYS A 164 -17.46 23.35 28.17
C LYS A 164 -18.46 24.44 27.79
N LEU A 165 -19.69 24.03 27.48
CA LEU A 165 -20.80 24.87 27.07
C LEU A 165 -22.00 24.69 28.02
N ASP A 166 -22.77 25.75 28.20
CA ASP A 166 -24.09 25.69 28.83
C ASP A 166 -25.14 25.30 27.79
N TRP A 167 -25.45 24.00 27.72
CA TRP A 167 -26.43 23.46 26.79
C TRP A 167 -27.88 23.90 27.07
N SER A 168 -28.15 24.53 28.23
CA SER A 168 -29.46 25.12 28.51
C SER A 168 -29.64 26.49 27.82
N ALA A 169 -28.54 27.18 27.52
CA ALA A 169 -28.55 28.43 26.79
C ALA A 169 -28.61 28.18 25.28
N ALA A 170 -29.70 28.62 24.62
CA ALA A 170 -29.95 28.36 23.20
C ALA A 170 -28.77 28.72 22.29
N VAL A 171 -28.13 29.86 22.52
CA VAL A 171 -26.96 30.32 21.74
C VAL A 171 -25.77 29.38 21.90
N GLN A 172 -25.49 28.89 23.12
CA GLN A 172 -24.36 27.99 23.34
C GLN A 172 -24.63 26.58 22.82
N ALA A 173 -25.87 26.10 22.92
CA ALA A 173 -26.28 24.84 22.31
C ALA A 173 -26.13 24.86 20.78
N GLU A 174 -26.45 25.97 20.11
CA GLU A 174 -26.22 26.14 18.67
C GLU A 174 -24.74 26.02 18.29
N ILE A 175 -23.85 26.62 19.08
CA ILE A 175 -22.38 26.49 18.91
C ILE A 175 -21.95 25.02 19.02
N GLY A 176 -22.47 24.31 20.02
CA GLY A 176 -22.18 22.89 20.21
C GLY A 176 -22.64 22.05 19.01
N ARG A 177 -23.84 22.28 18.48
CA ARG A 177 -24.36 21.57 17.30
C ARG A 177 -23.56 21.87 16.03
N ASP A 178 -23.12 23.10 15.82
CA ASP A 178 -22.23 23.46 14.71
C ASP A 178 -20.90 22.66 14.77
N GLU A 179 -20.33 22.50 15.97
CA GLU A 179 -19.11 21.70 16.17
C GLU A 179 -19.36 20.22 15.89
N ILE A 180 -20.50 19.68 16.34
CA ILE A 180 -20.92 18.29 16.08
C ILE A 180 -21.11 18.04 14.58
N GLU A 181 -21.82 18.92 13.88
CA GLU A 181 -22.07 18.81 12.44
C GLU A 181 -20.74 18.71 11.68
N GLY A 182 -19.80 19.63 11.95
CA GLY A 182 -18.48 19.63 11.33
C GLY A 182 -17.67 18.37 11.67
N LEU A 183 -17.73 17.91 12.92
CA LEU A 183 -17.03 16.70 13.36
C LEU A 183 -17.58 15.45 12.66
N VAL A 184 -18.89 15.28 12.63
CA VAL A 184 -19.56 14.12 12.04
C VAL A 184 -19.40 14.09 10.53
N SER A 185 -19.62 15.21 9.83
CA SER A 185 -19.40 15.29 8.38
C SER A 185 -17.97 14.92 8.02
N SER A 186 -17.00 15.43 8.76
CA SER A 186 -15.59 15.13 8.50
C SER A 186 -15.23 13.67 8.78
N LEU A 187 -15.76 13.09 9.87
CA LEU A 187 -15.56 11.68 10.21
C LEU A 187 -16.15 10.74 9.14
N LEU A 188 -17.32 11.07 8.61
CA LEU A 188 -17.98 10.29 7.55
C LEU A 188 -17.20 10.35 6.24
N VAL A 189 -16.72 11.54 5.84
CA VAL A 189 -15.84 11.69 4.66
C VAL A 189 -14.56 10.84 4.83
N LEU A 190 -13.97 10.81 6.02
CA LEU A 190 -12.79 9.98 6.31
C LEU A 190 -13.10 8.49 6.23
N ALA A 191 -14.31 8.08 6.63
CA ALA A 191 -14.84 6.73 6.46
C ALA A 191 -15.25 6.41 5.01
N GLN A 192 -14.98 7.31 4.05
CA GLN A 192 -15.41 7.22 2.66
C GLN A 192 -16.94 7.10 2.51
N ILE A 193 -17.67 7.83 3.35
CA ILE A 193 -19.12 7.94 3.33
C ILE A 193 -19.48 9.36 2.95
N ASP A 194 -20.08 9.53 1.77
CA ASP A 194 -20.71 10.78 1.38
C ASP A 194 -22.09 10.87 2.04
N ALA A 195 -22.24 11.80 2.97
CA ALA A 195 -23.43 11.92 3.81
C ALA A 195 -23.85 13.38 3.94
N ASP A 196 -25.10 13.64 3.60
CA ASP A 196 -25.74 14.94 3.77
C ASP A 196 -26.16 15.13 5.24
N PRO A 197 -25.79 16.24 5.90
CA PRO A 197 -26.10 16.49 7.31
C PRO A 197 -27.59 16.49 7.67
N ILE A 198 -28.46 16.75 6.69
CA ILE A 198 -29.90 16.95 6.92
C ILE A 198 -30.68 15.66 6.63
N SER A 199 -30.24 14.86 5.66
CA SER A 199 -31.02 13.74 5.13
C SER A 199 -30.38 12.37 5.30
N SER A 200 -29.06 12.28 5.48
CA SER A 200 -28.39 10.97 5.60
C SER A 200 -28.55 10.37 7.00
N PRO A 201 -29.07 9.13 7.12
CA PRO A 201 -29.27 8.46 8.41
C PRO A 201 -27.97 8.29 9.22
N GLU A 202 -26.84 8.06 8.54
CA GLU A 202 -25.50 7.95 9.14
C GLU A 202 -25.15 9.20 9.94
N HIS A 203 -25.33 10.37 9.31
CA HIS A 203 -24.98 11.66 9.90
C HIS A 203 -25.92 11.98 11.05
N ILE A 204 -27.24 11.86 10.81
CA ILE A 204 -28.26 12.14 11.81
C ILE A 204 -28.05 11.30 13.07
N LEU A 205 -27.79 9.99 12.93
CA LEU A 205 -27.54 9.11 14.07
C LEU A 205 -26.28 9.56 14.84
N LEU A 206 -25.15 9.72 14.16
CA LEU A 206 -23.89 10.10 14.80
C LEU A 206 -23.99 11.46 15.50
N ALA A 207 -24.60 12.46 14.85
CA ALA A 207 -24.79 13.79 15.43
C ALA A 207 -25.63 13.73 16.72
N ASN A 208 -26.73 12.96 16.73
CA ASN A 208 -27.57 12.81 17.91
C ASN A 208 -26.87 12.04 19.04
N LEU A 209 -26.04 11.03 18.73
CA LEU A 209 -25.26 10.30 19.73
C LEU A 209 -24.24 11.21 20.42
N VAL A 210 -23.52 12.01 19.63
CA VAL A 210 -22.53 12.98 20.14
C VAL A 210 -23.24 14.09 20.92
N GLU A 211 -24.33 14.65 20.40
CA GLU A 211 -25.10 15.71 21.08
C GLU A 211 -25.62 15.23 22.43
N LYS A 212 -26.17 14.02 22.49
CA LYS A 212 -26.66 13.44 23.75
C LYS A 212 -25.55 13.34 24.79
N ALA A 213 -24.40 12.78 24.42
CA ALA A 213 -23.27 12.64 25.33
C ALA A 213 -22.76 14.01 25.81
N TRP A 214 -22.63 14.98 24.90
CA TRP A 214 -22.13 16.31 25.22
C TRP A 214 -23.11 17.12 26.08
N CYS A 215 -24.42 17.01 25.85
CA CYS A 215 -25.45 17.60 26.71
C CYS A 215 -25.38 17.06 28.16
N GLU A 216 -25.00 15.79 28.32
CA GLU A 216 -24.79 15.14 29.62
C GLU A 216 -23.41 15.47 30.23
N GLY A 217 -22.60 16.31 29.57
CA GLY A 217 -21.24 16.64 29.99
C GLY A 217 -20.23 15.48 29.85
N ARG A 218 -20.60 14.42 29.11
CA ARG A 218 -19.75 13.25 28.87
C ARG A 218 -19.00 13.39 27.55
N SER A 219 -17.70 13.16 27.60
CA SER A 219 -16.88 13.00 26.40
C SER A 219 -17.03 11.58 25.86
N LEU A 220 -16.90 11.41 24.54
CA LEU A 220 -16.87 10.10 23.89
C LEU A 220 -15.49 9.82 23.34
N ASP A 221 -15.17 8.55 23.13
CA ASP A 221 -14.13 8.14 22.19
C ASP A 221 -14.75 7.44 20.98
N LEU A 222 -13.95 7.18 19.95
CA LEU A 222 -14.44 6.56 18.73
C LEU A 222 -14.93 5.12 18.98
N SER A 223 -14.33 4.39 19.92
CA SER A 223 -14.73 3.01 20.26
C SER A 223 -16.12 2.98 20.91
N GLU A 224 -16.39 3.91 21.84
CA GLU A 224 -17.69 4.11 22.47
C GLU A 224 -18.72 4.55 21.43
N LEU A 225 -18.37 5.49 20.54
CA LEU A 225 -19.27 5.92 19.47
C LEU A 225 -19.64 4.75 18.54
N ILE A 226 -18.68 3.91 18.15
CA ILE A 226 -18.93 2.70 17.34
C ILE A 226 -19.86 1.73 18.08
N ALA A 227 -19.62 1.51 19.38
CA ALA A 227 -20.48 0.66 20.20
C ALA A 227 -21.92 1.21 20.29
N GLN A 228 -22.06 2.53 20.48
CA GLN A 228 -23.34 3.21 20.51
C GLN A 228 -24.02 3.25 19.13
N VAL A 229 -23.31 3.26 18.01
CA VAL A 229 -23.95 3.10 16.68
C VAL A 229 -24.65 1.75 16.57
N ARG A 230 -24.01 0.66 17.03
CA ARG A 230 -24.61 -0.68 17.00
C ARG A 230 -25.77 -0.82 17.97
N ARG A 231 -25.66 -0.22 19.16
CA ARG A 231 -26.69 -0.22 20.20
C ARG A 231 -26.95 1.19 20.71
N PRO A 232 -27.73 2.00 19.98
CA PRO A 232 -27.94 3.40 20.33
C PRO A 232 -28.69 3.52 21.66
N PRO A 233 -28.22 4.37 22.60
CA PRO A 233 -28.94 4.68 23.83
C PRO A 233 -30.13 5.63 23.57
N ILE A 234 -30.71 5.60 22.38
CA ILE A 234 -31.85 6.41 21.94
C ILE A 234 -32.85 5.49 21.21
N ARG A 235 -34.12 5.55 21.63
CA ARG A 235 -35.18 4.70 21.07
C ARG A 235 -35.82 5.30 19.82
N LYS A 236 -35.80 6.63 19.69
CA LYS A 236 -36.40 7.37 18.59
C LYS A 236 -35.44 8.42 18.05
N LEU A 237 -35.50 8.64 16.75
CA LEU A 237 -34.87 9.76 16.05
C LEU A 237 -35.97 10.58 15.40
N GLY A 238 -36.15 11.82 15.87
CA GLY A 238 -37.35 12.60 15.54
C GLY A 238 -38.63 11.88 15.97
N VAL A 239 -39.55 11.67 15.03
CA VAL A 239 -40.84 11.01 15.28
C VAL A 239 -40.78 9.48 15.12
N PHE A 240 -39.75 8.95 14.46
CA PHE A 240 -39.64 7.54 14.11
C PHE A 240 -38.88 6.72 15.17
N ASP A 241 -39.25 5.45 15.32
CA ASP A 241 -38.44 4.49 16.06
C ASP A 241 -37.13 4.22 15.31
N ILE A 242 -36.05 4.03 16.05
CA ILE A 242 -34.73 3.91 15.46
C ILE A 242 -34.59 2.70 14.53
N GLU A 243 -35.26 1.58 14.82
CA GLU A 243 -35.22 0.41 13.93
C GLU A 243 -35.95 0.66 12.60
N SER A 244 -36.91 1.57 12.60
CA SER A 244 -37.62 1.98 11.38
C SER A 244 -36.85 3.04 10.58
N PHE A 245 -36.19 3.97 11.28
CA PHE A 245 -35.44 5.06 10.65
C PHE A 245 -34.09 4.59 10.10
N TYR A 246 -33.33 3.84 10.90
CA TYR A 246 -32.02 3.31 10.52
C TYR A 246 -31.83 1.88 11.07
N PRO A 247 -32.22 0.86 10.31
CA PRO A 247 -32.30 -0.53 10.77
C PRO A 247 -30.97 -1.08 11.29
N GLY A 248 -31.02 -2.00 12.26
CA GLY A 248 -29.82 -2.61 12.86
C GLY A 248 -28.76 -3.11 11.87
N LYS A 249 -29.17 -3.73 10.75
CA LYS A 249 -28.24 -4.22 9.71
C LYS A 249 -27.45 -3.08 9.04
N GLU A 250 -28.07 -1.92 8.85
CA GLU A 250 -27.39 -0.76 8.24
C GLU A 250 -26.48 -0.05 9.25
N ARG A 251 -26.93 0.05 10.50
CA ARG A 251 -26.07 0.52 11.60
C ARG A 251 -24.85 -0.36 11.80
N ASP A 252 -24.98 -1.68 11.68
CA ASP A 252 -23.84 -2.60 11.73
C ASP A 252 -22.87 -2.36 10.57
N LYS A 253 -23.35 -2.02 9.36
CA LYS A 253 -22.47 -1.63 8.23
C LYS A 253 -21.71 -0.33 8.54
N LEU A 254 -22.39 0.69 9.08
CA LEU A 254 -21.75 1.93 9.48
C LEU A 254 -20.70 1.68 10.57
N ALA A 255 -21.05 0.91 11.59
CA ALA A 255 -20.13 0.52 12.66
C ALA A 255 -18.92 -0.25 12.12
N MET A 256 -19.11 -1.16 11.16
CA MET A 256 -18.00 -1.86 10.50
C MET A 256 -17.09 -0.91 9.70
N ARG A 257 -17.65 0.07 8.99
CA ARG A 257 -16.85 1.08 8.26
C ARG A 257 -16.04 1.94 9.23
N LEU A 258 -16.66 2.46 10.29
CA LEU A 258 -15.98 3.23 11.33
C LEU A 258 -14.93 2.40 12.07
N ASN A 259 -15.22 1.13 12.37
CA ASN A 259 -14.26 0.21 12.95
C ASN A 259 -13.09 -0.09 12.00
N GLY A 260 -13.35 -0.14 10.69
CA GLY A 260 -12.31 -0.27 9.66
C GLY A 260 -11.29 0.88 9.72
N LEU A 261 -11.72 2.10 10.06
CA LEU A 261 -10.81 3.21 10.35
C LEU A 261 -9.95 2.88 11.57
N VAL A 262 -10.55 2.57 12.71
CA VAL A 262 -9.82 2.30 13.97
C VAL A 262 -8.84 1.13 13.85
N ALA A 263 -9.25 0.07 13.16
CA ALA A 263 -8.45 -1.14 12.97
C ALA A 263 -7.31 -0.96 11.96
N SER A 264 -7.33 0.11 11.15
CA SER A 264 -6.28 0.35 10.17
C SER A 264 -4.98 0.79 10.87
N PRO A 265 -3.84 0.14 10.59
CA PRO A 265 -2.53 0.57 11.12
C PRO A 265 -2.18 2.01 10.74
N SER A 266 -2.61 2.48 9.57
CA SER A 266 -2.41 3.88 9.15
C SER A 266 -3.17 4.88 10.02
N PHE A 267 -4.26 4.43 10.67
CA PHE A 267 -5.09 5.27 11.51
C PHE A 267 -4.60 5.36 12.96
N ALA A 268 -3.80 4.41 13.43
CA ALA A 268 -3.29 4.39 14.81
C ALA A 268 -2.57 5.71 15.18
N ALA A 269 -1.85 6.32 14.22
CA ALA A 269 -1.18 7.60 14.40
C ALA A 269 -2.15 8.79 14.65
N TRP A 270 -3.41 8.69 14.24
CA TRP A 270 -4.44 9.72 14.44
C TRP A 270 -5.03 9.73 15.86
N LEU A 271 -4.81 8.65 16.62
CA LEU A 271 -5.21 8.51 18.01
C LEU A 271 -4.10 8.94 18.99
N GLN A 272 -2.89 9.20 18.48
CA GLN A 272 -1.72 9.56 19.28
C GLN A 272 -1.67 11.06 19.58
N GLY A 273 -1.00 11.39 20.69
CA GLY A 273 -0.78 12.78 21.11
C GLY A 273 -1.91 13.35 21.97
N PRO A 274 -1.74 14.59 22.46
CA PRO A 274 -2.78 15.28 23.21
C PRO A 274 -4.02 15.53 22.35
N ALA A 275 -5.18 15.57 23.01
CA ALA A 275 -6.43 15.98 22.36
C ALA A 275 -6.30 17.40 21.79
N LEU A 276 -6.97 17.64 20.66
CA LEU A 276 -7.02 18.96 20.03
C LEU A 276 -7.67 20.00 20.96
N ASP A 277 -6.86 20.99 21.37
CA ASP A 277 -7.26 22.10 22.23
C ASP A 277 -6.68 23.41 21.68
N ILE A 278 -7.57 24.29 21.20
CA ILE A 278 -7.21 25.57 20.60
C ILE A 278 -6.54 26.52 21.61
N GLU A 279 -6.96 26.51 22.88
CA GLU A 279 -6.35 27.36 23.91
C GLU A 279 -4.88 26.99 24.06
N ARG A 280 -4.56 25.69 24.11
CA ARG A 280 -3.19 25.17 24.24
C ARG A 280 -2.35 25.36 22.97
N MET A 281 -2.99 25.38 21.80
CA MET A 281 -2.33 25.69 20.53
C MET A 281 -2.05 27.19 20.36
N LEU A 282 -2.75 28.07 21.08
CA LEU A 282 -2.48 29.51 21.03
C LEU A 282 -1.57 29.95 22.19
N TYR A 283 -1.73 29.34 23.36
CA TYR A 283 -1.01 29.71 24.57
C TYR A 283 -0.40 28.47 25.26
N GLY A 284 0.92 28.51 25.50
CA GLY A 284 1.61 27.48 26.28
C GLY A 284 1.28 27.52 27.77
N GLN A 285 1.82 26.58 28.55
CA GLN A 285 1.51 26.40 29.99
C GLN A 285 1.75 27.66 30.85
N ASN A 286 2.65 28.56 30.44
CA ASN A 286 2.94 29.82 31.15
C ASN A 286 2.33 31.05 30.47
N GLY A 287 1.32 30.87 29.60
CA GLY A 287 0.77 31.95 28.76
C GLY A 287 1.69 32.40 27.64
N LYS A 288 2.81 31.69 27.40
CA LYS A 288 3.75 31.98 26.32
C LYS A 288 3.04 31.81 24.97
N THR A 289 3.15 32.82 24.11
CA THR A 289 2.62 32.82 22.74
C THR A 289 3.10 31.59 21.97
N GLN A 290 2.20 30.94 21.23
CA GLN A 290 2.54 29.80 20.36
C GLN A 290 2.53 30.20 18.88
N ALA A 291 3.46 29.63 18.13
CA ALA A 291 3.41 29.50 16.68
C ALA A 291 3.09 28.04 16.35
N SER A 292 1.81 27.74 16.23
CA SER A 292 1.30 26.38 16.02
C SER A 292 1.10 26.10 14.55
N ILE A 293 2.06 25.38 13.96
CA ILE A 293 2.06 24.98 12.56
C ILE A 293 1.40 23.61 12.45
N VAL A 294 0.27 23.54 11.78
CA VAL A 294 -0.40 22.29 11.42
C VAL A 294 0.08 21.91 10.03
N TYR A 295 1.01 20.96 9.99
CA TYR A 295 1.64 20.47 8.77
C TYR A 295 0.70 19.47 8.08
N LEU A 296 0.31 19.79 6.84
CA LEU A 296 -0.76 19.10 6.10
C LEU A 296 -0.27 18.50 4.77
N ALA A 297 0.98 18.75 4.38
CA ALA A 297 1.50 18.37 3.07
C ALA A 297 1.65 16.85 2.87
N HIS A 298 1.71 16.06 3.95
CA HIS A 298 1.75 14.60 3.86
C HIS A 298 0.39 13.92 3.80
N LEU A 299 -0.70 14.68 3.95
CA LEU A 299 -2.06 14.17 3.99
C LEU A 299 -2.67 14.15 2.59
N SER A 300 -3.52 13.16 2.35
CA SER A 300 -4.44 13.15 1.20
C SER A 300 -5.46 14.28 1.31
N ASP A 301 -6.11 14.64 0.20
CA ASP A 301 -7.08 15.75 0.19
C ASP A 301 -8.26 15.53 1.18
N PRO A 302 -8.88 14.33 1.29
CA PRO A 302 -9.93 14.08 2.29
C PRO A 302 -9.43 14.23 3.73
N GLU A 303 -8.25 13.69 4.04
CA GLU A 303 -7.63 13.83 5.36
C GLU A 303 -7.32 15.30 5.68
N ARG A 304 -6.86 16.06 4.67
CA ARG A 304 -6.59 17.49 4.81
C ARG A 304 -7.85 18.29 5.10
N GLN A 305 -8.94 18.01 4.38
CA GLN A 305 -10.26 18.61 4.64
C GLN A 305 -10.75 18.26 6.05
N PHE A 306 -10.58 17.00 6.48
CA PHE A 306 -10.94 16.56 7.83
C PHE A 306 -10.20 17.38 8.90
N VAL A 307 -8.87 17.48 8.84
CA VAL A 307 -8.07 18.21 9.82
C VAL A 307 -8.48 19.68 9.88
N VAL A 308 -8.55 20.34 8.72
CA VAL A 308 -8.85 21.77 8.64
C VAL A 308 -10.26 22.06 9.17
N THR A 309 -11.24 21.25 8.78
CA THR A 309 -12.64 21.43 9.22
C THR A 309 -12.76 21.30 10.73
N LEU A 310 -12.21 20.23 11.31
CA LEU A 310 -12.26 20.00 12.75
C LEU A 310 -11.54 21.10 13.54
N LEU A 311 -10.36 21.51 13.07
CA LEU A 311 -9.58 22.58 13.69
C LEU A 311 -10.33 23.90 13.69
N LEU A 312 -10.90 24.29 12.54
CA LEU A 312 -11.64 25.55 12.41
C LEU A 312 -12.97 25.50 13.16
N SER A 313 -13.65 24.36 13.23
CA SER A 313 -14.84 24.19 14.08
C SER A 313 -14.50 24.42 15.55
N LYS A 314 -13.43 23.80 16.06
CA LYS A 314 -12.99 24.03 17.46
C LYS A 314 -12.53 25.47 17.69
N LEU A 315 -11.91 26.11 16.70
CA LEU A 315 -11.56 27.53 16.77
C LEU A 315 -12.81 28.41 16.86
N VAL A 316 -13.86 28.11 16.10
CA VAL A 316 -15.16 28.82 16.17
C VAL A 316 -15.78 28.66 17.57
N THR A 317 -15.78 27.45 18.14
CA THR A 317 -16.25 27.23 19.51
C THR A 317 -15.41 28.01 20.52
N TRP A 318 -14.08 27.96 20.38
CA TRP A 318 -13.16 28.67 21.25
C TRP A 318 -13.36 30.20 21.18
N MET A 319 -13.47 30.78 19.97
CA MET A 319 -13.58 32.24 19.79
C MET A 319 -14.89 32.77 20.37
N ARG A 320 -16.02 32.05 20.20
CA ARG A 320 -17.34 32.49 20.70
C ARG A 320 -17.45 32.49 22.22
N ARG A 321 -16.53 31.81 22.93
CA ARG A 321 -16.41 31.83 24.40
C ARG A 321 -15.58 33.02 24.91
N GLN A 322 -14.88 33.72 24.03
CA GLN A 322 -14.04 34.84 24.40
C GLN A 322 -14.84 36.12 24.58
N SER A 323 -14.32 37.02 25.43
CA SER A 323 -14.81 38.39 25.49
C SER A 323 -14.53 39.14 24.18
N GLY A 324 -15.42 40.05 23.81
CA GLY A 324 -15.18 40.92 22.67
C GLY A 324 -13.95 41.80 22.88
N THR A 325 -13.17 42.02 21.82
CA THR A 325 -11.99 42.90 21.86
C THR A 325 -11.71 43.52 20.49
N PRO A 326 -11.30 44.80 20.42
CA PRO A 326 -10.84 45.42 19.18
C PRO A 326 -9.42 45.01 18.80
N ASP A 327 -8.66 44.43 19.73
CA ASP A 327 -7.26 44.05 19.51
C ASP A 327 -7.16 42.67 18.84
N LEU A 328 -6.09 42.46 18.07
CA LEU A 328 -5.82 41.15 17.48
C LEU A 328 -5.30 40.20 18.57
N ARG A 329 -6.19 39.32 19.02
CA ARG A 329 -5.95 38.28 20.03
C ARG A 329 -5.22 37.08 19.46
N ALA A 330 -5.58 36.64 18.26
CA ALA A 330 -4.96 35.50 17.60
C ALA A 330 -5.02 35.67 16.08
N LEU A 331 -3.97 35.19 15.41
CA LEU A 331 -3.89 35.20 13.95
C LEU A 331 -3.96 33.76 13.42
N VAL A 332 -4.96 33.49 12.60
CA VAL A 332 -4.99 32.28 11.78
C VAL A 332 -4.36 32.59 10.44
N TYR A 333 -3.44 31.76 9.99
CA TYR A 333 -2.85 31.86 8.66
C TYR A 333 -3.05 30.56 7.92
N MET A 334 -3.44 30.65 6.66
CA MET A 334 -3.59 29.49 5.80
C MET A 334 -2.87 29.76 4.49
N ASP A 335 -1.77 29.03 4.26
CA ASP A 335 -1.13 29.06 2.95
C ASP A 335 -1.97 28.24 1.98
N GLU A 336 -2.22 28.76 0.77
CA GLU A 336 -2.99 28.12 -0.29
C GLU A 336 -4.36 27.57 0.12
N VAL A 337 -5.35 28.45 0.19
CA VAL A 337 -6.75 28.09 0.52
C VAL A 337 -7.51 27.35 -0.59
N PHE A 338 -6.85 27.03 -1.71
CA PHE A 338 -7.46 26.33 -2.84
C PHE A 338 -8.17 25.04 -2.40
N GLY A 339 -9.43 24.87 -2.81
CA GLY A 339 -10.25 23.71 -2.50
C GLY A 339 -10.95 23.73 -1.13
N PHE A 340 -10.65 24.67 -0.23
CA PHE A 340 -11.30 24.75 1.09
C PHE A 340 -12.48 25.71 1.13
N ALA A 341 -12.49 26.74 0.29
CA ALA A 341 -13.63 27.65 0.14
C ALA A 341 -13.88 28.04 -1.32
N PRO A 342 -14.14 27.06 -2.20
CA PRO A 342 -14.43 27.32 -3.61
C PRO A 342 -15.80 28.00 -3.79
N PRO A 343 -15.99 28.77 -4.87
CA PRO A 343 -17.27 29.43 -5.16
C PRO A 343 -18.36 28.46 -5.64
N THR A 344 -18.00 27.30 -6.20
CA THR A 344 -18.93 26.37 -6.87
C THR A 344 -19.26 25.11 -6.08
N ALA A 345 -18.51 24.81 -5.02
CA ALA A 345 -18.70 23.63 -4.18
C ALA A 345 -18.82 24.03 -2.70
N GLU A 346 -19.39 23.13 -1.90
CA GLU A 346 -19.60 23.30 -0.46
C GLU A 346 -18.83 22.24 0.33
N PRO A 347 -17.47 22.26 0.33
CA PRO A 347 -16.70 21.34 1.16
C PRO A 347 -16.94 21.63 2.65
N PRO A 348 -16.76 20.64 3.56
CA PRO A 348 -17.07 20.80 4.97
C PRO A 348 -16.37 21.95 5.67
N SER A 349 -15.20 22.40 5.19
CA SER A 349 -14.41 23.49 5.76
C SER A 349 -14.93 24.90 5.41
N LYS A 350 -15.72 25.03 4.33
CA LYS A 350 -16.15 26.33 3.79
C LYS A 350 -17.04 27.08 4.77
N LYS A 351 -17.98 26.40 5.44
CA LYS A 351 -18.91 27.00 6.42
C LYS A 351 -18.14 27.69 7.55
N GLN A 352 -17.07 27.08 8.03
CA GLN A 352 -16.25 27.52 9.17
C GLN A 352 -15.38 28.70 8.75
N ILE A 353 -14.74 28.64 7.58
CA ILE A 353 -13.96 29.76 7.03
C ILE A 353 -14.87 30.99 6.86
N LEU A 354 -16.05 30.82 6.27
CA LEU A 354 -17.03 31.90 6.12
C LEU A 354 -17.53 32.43 7.47
N THR A 355 -17.70 31.57 8.46
CA THR A 355 -18.14 31.95 9.81
C THR A 355 -17.07 32.79 10.50
N ILE A 356 -15.80 32.40 10.38
CA ILE A 356 -14.65 33.17 10.88
C ILE A 356 -14.63 34.54 10.21
N PHE A 357 -14.70 34.61 8.87
CA PHE A 357 -14.68 35.87 8.13
C PHE A 357 -15.82 36.84 8.49
N LYS A 358 -16.98 36.32 8.92
CA LYS A 358 -18.14 37.13 9.28
C LYS A 358 -18.16 37.57 10.74
N GLN A 359 -17.70 36.71 11.65
CA GLN A 359 -17.97 36.86 13.09
C GLN A 359 -16.71 37.04 13.94
N ALA A 360 -15.56 36.55 13.50
CA ALA A 360 -14.35 36.47 14.33
C ALA A 360 -13.75 37.85 14.70
N ARG A 361 -14.05 38.88 13.90
CA ARG A 361 -13.67 40.28 14.18
C ARG A 361 -14.06 40.72 15.59
N ALA A 362 -15.27 40.37 16.04
CA ALA A 362 -15.77 40.78 17.34
C ALA A 362 -14.95 40.20 18.50
N PHE A 363 -14.30 39.06 18.28
CA PHE A 363 -13.53 38.31 19.28
C PHE A 363 -12.02 38.55 19.18
N GLY A 364 -11.58 39.42 18.26
CA GLY A 364 -10.16 39.69 18.02
C GLY A 364 -9.43 38.58 17.28
N VAL A 365 -10.13 37.70 16.56
CA VAL A 365 -9.50 36.63 15.78
C VAL A 365 -9.44 37.05 14.31
N GLY A 366 -8.22 37.18 13.79
CA GLY A 366 -7.96 37.49 12.38
C GLY A 366 -7.63 36.24 11.59
N MET A 367 -7.93 36.23 10.30
CA MET A 367 -7.54 35.15 9.39
C MET A 367 -6.89 35.75 8.14
N VAL A 368 -5.69 35.28 7.80
CA VAL A 368 -5.00 35.64 6.57
C VAL A 368 -4.94 34.42 5.67
N LEU A 369 -5.59 34.53 4.52
CA LEU A 369 -5.60 33.49 3.49
C LEU A 369 -4.63 33.84 2.39
N THR A 370 -3.90 32.86 1.87
CA THR A 370 -3.16 33.03 0.62
C THR A 370 -3.77 32.17 -0.49
N THR A 371 -3.70 32.66 -1.72
CA THR A 371 -4.09 31.87 -2.90
C THR A 371 -3.26 32.26 -4.11
N GLN A 372 -2.97 31.29 -4.97
CA GLN A 372 -2.43 31.58 -6.30
C GLN A 372 -3.49 32.12 -7.26
N ASN A 373 -4.72 31.63 -7.14
CA ASN A 373 -5.82 31.93 -8.05
C ASN A 373 -7.02 32.54 -7.28
N PRO A 374 -7.31 33.84 -7.44
CA PRO A 374 -8.44 34.48 -6.78
C PRO A 374 -9.80 34.02 -7.33
N ALA A 375 -9.85 33.46 -8.54
CA ALA A 375 -11.09 32.94 -9.11
C ALA A 375 -11.62 31.71 -8.36
N ASP A 376 -10.74 31.00 -7.64
CA ASP A 376 -11.09 29.80 -6.89
C ASP A 376 -11.54 30.11 -5.45
N LEU A 377 -11.71 31.39 -5.11
CA LEU A 377 -12.16 31.83 -3.79
C LEU A 377 -13.63 32.29 -3.81
N ASP A 378 -14.40 31.88 -2.81
CA ASP A 378 -15.78 32.34 -2.61
C ASP A 378 -15.85 33.87 -2.49
N TYR A 379 -16.82 34.47 -3.18
CA TYR A 379 -16.98 35.93 -3.23
C TYR A 379 -17.25 36.56 -1.86
N LYS A 380 -17.86 35.82 -0.93
CA LYS A 380 -18.13 36.29 0.43
C LYS A 380 -16.85 36.44 1.24
N LEU A 381 -15.82 35.64 0.97
CA LEU A 381 -14.51 35.81 1.63
C LEU A 381 -13.83 37.08 1.13
N MET A 382 -13.88 37.31 -0.18
CA MET A 382 -13.35 38.52 -0.79
C MET A 382 -14.03 39.78 -0.24
N SER A 383 -15.36 39.80 -0.14
CA SER A 383 -16.07 41.00 0.34
C SER A 383 -15.88 41.29 1.83
N ASN A 384 -15.59 40.28 2.66
CA ASN A 384 -15.37 40.44 4.10
C ASN A 384 -13.89 40.72 4.47
N ALA A 385 -12.95 40.57 3.53
CA ALA A 385 -11.55 40.88 3.76
C ALA A 385 -11.29 42.40 3.73
N GLY A 386 -10.89 42.96 4.87
CA GLY A 386 -10.52 44.37 5.01
C GLY A 386 -9.07 44.68 4.63
N THR A 387 -8.24 43.65 4.41
CA THR A 387 -6.85 43.78 4.00
C THR A 387 -6.55 42.94 2.75
N TRP A 388 -6.00 43.57 1.72
CA TRP A 388 -5.61 42.93 0.48
C TRP A 388 -4.15 43.21 0.19
N MET A 389 -3.39 42.15 -0.07
CA MET A 389 -1.97 42.21 -0.45
C MET A 389 -1.80 41.48 -1.77
N ILE A 390 -1.73 42.25 -2.86
CA ILE A 390 -1.82 41.73 -4.22
C ILE A 390 -0.43 41.79 -4.84
N GLY A 391 0.16 40.63 -5.06
CA GLY A 391 1.38 40.46 -5.84
C GLY A 391 1.08 40.38 -7.34
N ARG A 392 2.12 40.13 -8.14
CA ARG A 392 1.99 39.95 -9.58
C ARG A 392 1.00 38.83 -9.93
N LEU A 393 0.10 39.08 -10.88
CA LEU A 393 -0.87 38.10 -11.41
C LEU A 393 -0.52 37.70 -12.86
N GLN A 394 -0.91 36.49 -13.26
CA GLN A 394 -0.63 35.96 -14.60
C GLN A 394 -1.72 36.33 -15.61
N THR A 395 -3.00 36.25 -15.25
CA THR A 395 -4.10 36.34 -16.20
C THR A 395 -4.99 37.57 -15.98
N GLU A 396 -5.57 38.08 -17.07
CA GLU A 396 -6.57 39.17 -17.01
C GLU A 396 -7.82 38.77 -16.23
N ARG A 397 -8.19 37.47 -16.25
CA ARG A 397 -9.32 36.94 -15.48
C ARG A 397 -9.08 37.07 -13.98
N ASP A 398 -7.88 36.75 -13.50
CA ASP A 398 -7.52 36.85 -12.08
C ASP A 398 -7.58 38.31 -11.62
N LYS A 399 -7.04 39.23 -12.44
CA LYS A 399 -7.10 40.67 -12.17
C LYS A 399 -8.54 41.15 -12.09
N ALA A 400 -9.37 40.82 -13.08
CA ALA A 400 -10.77 41.22 -13.11
C ALA A 400 -11.52 40.74 -11.86
N ARG A 401 -11.25 39.50 -11.41
CA ARG A 401 -11.85 38.93 -10.21
C ARG A 401 -11.45 39.65 -8.94
N ILE A 402 -10.17 39.98 -8.76
CA ILE A 402 -9.72 40.77 -7.61
C ILE A 402 -10.36 42.16 -7.63
N LEU A 403 -10.38 42.82 -8.79
CA LEU A 403 -10.97 44.15 -8.94
C LEU A 403 -12.48 44.14 -8.61
N GLU A 404 -13.20 43.08 -8.97
CA GLU A 404 -14.61 42.86 -8.59
C GLU A 404 -14.75 42.70 -7.08
N GLY A 405 -13.98 41.80 -6.46
CA GLY A 405 -14.01 41.57 -5.02
C GLY A 405 -13.68 42.84 -4.22
N MET A 406 -12.68 43.60 -4.65
CA MET A 406 -12.28 44.85 -4.01
C MET A 406 -13.31 45.96 -4.14
N LYS A 407 -13.99 46.10 -5.29
CA LYS A 407 -15.09 47.07 -5.44
C LYS A 407 -16.21 46.83 -4.42
N SER A 408 -16.45 45.56 -4.10
CA SER A 408 -17.45 45.19 -3.09
C SER A 408 -17.01 45.46 -1.65
N ALA A 409 -15.70 45.34 -1.36
CA ALA A 409 -15.13 45.49 -0.02
C ALA A 409 -14.72 46.94 0.34
N SER A 410 -14.20 47.70 -0.62
CA SER A 410 -13.75 49.08 -0.44
C SER A 410 -14.32 49.97 -1.54
N GLY A 411 -15.27 50.85 -1.20
CA GLY A 411 -15.82 51.82 -2.15
C GLY A 411 -14.74 52.77 -2.70
N GLN A 412 -14.88 53.16 -3.98
CA GLN A 412 -13.96 53.99 -4.77
C GLN A 412 -12.54 53.40 -4.96
N VAL A 413 -12.41 52.40 -5.84
CA VAL A 413 -11.12 51.98 -6.41
C VAL A 413 -11.01 52.50 -7.84
N ASP A 414 -9.98 53.29 -8.16
CA ASP A 414 -9.64 53.64 -9.54
C ASP A 414 -9.07 52.41 -10.25
N VAL A 415 -9.97 51.70 -10.93
CA VAL A 415 -9.72 50.42 -11.60
C VAL A 415 -8.57 50.52 -12.60
N LYS A 416 -8.44 51.63 -13.33
CA LYS A 416 -7.43 51.76 -14.39
C LYS A 416 -6.04 51.96 -13.82
N MET A 417 -5.91 52.78 -12.78
CA MET A 417 -4.64 52.98 -12.08
C MET A 417 -4.18 51.68 -11.39
N PHE A 418 -5.12 50.97 -10.77
CA PHE A 418 -4.85 49.73 -10.03
C PHE A 418 -4.44 48.58 -10.95
N ASP A 419 -5.10 48.44 -12.11
CA ASP A 419 -4.79 47.42 -13.12
C ASP A 419 -3.35 47.54 -13.65
N LYS A 420 -2.93 48.78 -13.94
CA LYS A 420 -1.54 49.05 -14.35
C LYS A 420 -0.55 48.74 -13.24
N GLN A 421 -0.83 49.15 -12.00
CA GLN A 421 0.05 48.90 -10.86
C GLN A 421 0.27 47.41 -10.61
N ILE A 422 -0.77 46.57 -10.67
CA ILE A 422 -0.65 45.10 -10.50
C ILE A 422 0.22 44.48 -11.60
N SER A 423 0.05 44.97 -12.84
CA SER A 423 0.77 44.44 -14.01
C SER A 423 2.27 44.72 -13.96
N ASP A 424 2.66 45.87 -13.41
CA ASP A 424 4.05 46.34 -13.33
C ASP A 424 4.82 45.76 -12.10
N LEU A 425 4.16 44.98 -11.24
CA LEU A 425 4.80 44.42 -10.03
C LEU A 425 5.92 43.41 -10.36
N GLY A 426 7.08 43.64 -9.74
CA GLY A 426 8.20 42.70 -9.70
C GLY A 426 8.06 41.60 -8.64
N ARG A 427 9.13 40.82 -8.47
CA ARG A 427 9.23 39.79 -7.42
C ARG A 427 9.22 40.43 -6.03
N MET A 428 8.47 39.87 -5.08
CA MET A 428 8.31 40.38 -3.71
C MET A 428 7.77 41.81 -3.63
N GLN A 429 7.06 42.27 -4.66
CA GLN A 429 6.37 43.56 -4.67
C GLN A 429 4.86 43.32 -4.61
N PHE A 430 4.19 44.15 -3.81
CA PHE A 430 2.78 43.99 -3.51
C PHE A 430 2.09 45.35 -3.49
N VAL A 431 0.83 45.36 -3.91
CA VAL A 431 -0.11 46.44 -3.61
C VAL A 431 -0.85 46.08 -2.33
N LEU A 432 -0.68 46.89 -1.29
CA LEU A 432 -1.50 46.85 -0.08
C LEU A 432 -2.70 47.76 -0.26
N GLN A 433 -3.89 47.18 -0.22
CA GLN A 433 -5.16 47.90 -0.14
C GLN A 433 -5.88 47.52 1.15
N SER A 434 -6.35 48.51 1.90
CA SER A 434 -7.15 48.30 3.09
C SER A 434 -7.97 49.54 3.39
N ALA A 435 -9.12 49.39 4.04
CA ALA A 435 -9.89 50.53 4.56
C ALA A 435 -9.08 51.37 5.58
N HIS A 436 -8.00 50.82 6.11
CA HIS A 436 -7.15 51.44 7.12
C HIS A 436 -5.91 52.16 6.56
N VAL A 437 -5.73 52.16 5.23
CA VAL A 437 -4.67 52.92 4.55
C VAL A 437 -5.29 54.00 3.66
N LYS A 438 -4.65 55.16 3.54
CA LYS A 438 -5.19 56.33 2.80
C LYS A 438 -5.39 56.09 1.30
N GLY A 439 -4.80 55.02 0.76
CA GLY A 439 -4.90 54.62 -0.64
C GLY A 439 -4.02 53.39 -0.91
N PRO A 440 -4.01 52.90 -2.16
CA PRO A 440 -3.19 51.76 -2.55
C PRO A 440 -1.71 52.05 -2.31
N LEU A 441 -1.07 51.26 -1.43
CA LEU A 441 0.35 51.39 -1.11
C LEU A 441 1.13 50.30 -1.83
N VAL A 442 2.05 50.69 -2.71
CA VAL A 442 2.97 49.74 -3.35
C VAL A 442 4.22 49.60 -2.49
N PHE A 443 4.58 48.37 -2.15
CA PHE A 443 5.73 48.09 -1.29
C PHE A 443 6.45 46.83 -1.72
N THR A 444 7.70 46.69 -1.29
CA THR A 444 8.45 45.44 -1.38
C THR A 444 8.57 44.79 -0.01
N SER A 445 8.24 43.51 0.07
CA SER A 445 8.31 42.74 1.32
C SER A 445 9.74 42.70 1.84
N ARG A 446 9.90 42.79 3.16
CA ARG A 446 11.19 42.56 3.81
C ARG A 446 11.69 41.13 3.62
N MET A 447 13.00 40.93 3.77
CA MET A 447 13.58 39.60 3.95
C MET A 447 13.07 39.00 5.27
N THR A 448 12.78 37.69 5.26
CA THR A 448 12.31 36.94 6.44
C THR A 448 13.47 36.65 7.39
N MET A 449 13.18 36.68 8.70
CA MET A 449 14.11 36.26 9.77
C MET A 449 14.24 34.74 9.88
N SER A 450 13.40 34.01 9.15
CA SER A 450 13.41 32.57 9.02
C SER A 450 13.92 32.20 7.63
N PHE A 451 14.90 31.29 7.57
CA PHE A 451 15.58 30.88 6.35
C PHE A 451 14.64 30.03 5.48
N ASP A 452 14.61 30.32 4.17
CA ASP A 452 13.78 29.61 3.21
C ASP A 452 14.55 28.41 2.63
N ALA A 453 14.22 27.22 3.12
CA ALA A 453 14.75 25.95 2.63
C ALA A 453 13.85 25.29 1.56
N GLY A 454 12.72 25.93 1.21
CA GLY A 454 11.62 25.30 0.50
C GLY A 454 10.75 24.39 1.40
N PRO A 455 9.87 23.56 0.81
CA PRO A 455 9.03 22.64 1.57
C PRO A 455 9.87 21.63 2.37
N LEU A 456 9.60 21.52 3.67
CA LEU A 456 10.33 20.60 4.54
C LEU A 456 9.74 19.19 4.49
N ASP A 457 10.59 18.17 4.39
CA ASP A 457 10.15 16.78 4.45
C ASP A 457 9.96 16.26 5.90
N LYS A 458 9.38 15.05 6.05
CA LYS A 458 9.11 14.47 7.38
C LYS A 458 10.37 14.26 8.23
N ASN A 459 11.52 13.98 7.63
CA ASN A 459 12.76 13.77 8.37
C ASN A 459 13.30 15.09 8.91
N GLN A 460 13.21 16.15 8.10
CA GLN A 460 13.51 17.52 8.48
C GLN A 460 12.60 18.00 9.62
N ILE A 461 11.28 17.74 9.51
CA ILE A 461 10.34 18.03 10.61
C ILE A 461 10.71 17.28 11.89
N SER A 462 11.09 16.00 11.78
CA SER A 462 11.51 15.19 12.92
C SER A 462 12.78 15.71 13.58
N ALA A 463 13.75 16.20 12.81
CA ALA A 463 14.94 16.85 13.35
C ALA A 463 14.58 18.15 14.11
N LEU A 464 13.69 18.98 13.54
CA LEU A 464 13.26 20.24 14.19
C LEU A 464 12.51 20.01 15.51
N MET A 465 11.70 18.95 15.59
CA MET A 465 10.87 18.64 16.75
C MET A 465 11.52 17.66 17.73
N ALA A 466 12.77 17.25 17.53
CA ALA A 466 13.45 16.25 18.37
C ALA A 466 13.46 16.63 19.85
N ASP A 467 13.86 17.86 20.16
CA ASP A 467 14.01 18.35 21.54
C ASP A 467 12.75 19.05 22.08
N HIS A 468 11.63 18.98 21.35
CA HIS A 468 10.43 19.69 21.75
C HIS A 468 9.78 19.03 22.99
N PRO A 469 9.44 19.77 24.06
CA PRO A 469 8.93 19.18 25.31
C PRO A 469 7.68 18.33 25.13
N ALA A 470 6.79 18.70 24.20
CA ALA A 470 5.58 17.93 23.93
C ALA A 470 5.83 16.56 23.28
N ARG A 471 7.02 16.33 22.71
CA ARG A 471 7.46 15.03 22.19
C ARG A 471 7.98 14.11 23.30
N MET A 472 8.53 14.69 24.35
CA MET A 472 9.11 13.97 25.49
C MET A 472 8.08 13.57 26.55
N LEU A 473 6.85 14.08 26.48
CA LEU A 473 5.78 13.67 27.40
C LEU A 473 5.23 12.30 26.98
N PRO A 474 5.39 11.24 27.79
CA PRO A 474 4.66 10.00 27.56
C PRO A 474 3.15 10.27 27.71
N ALA A 475 2.35 9.53 26.94
CA ALA A 475 0.90 9.68 26.79
C ALA A 475 0.06 9.55 28.08
N SER A 476 0.65 9.53 29.28
CA SER A 476 -0.07 9.35 30.55
C SER A 476 -0.52 10.65 31.24
N ALA A 477 -0.30 11.84 30.67
CA ALA A 477 -0.45 13.10 31.41
C ALA A 477 -1.72 13.93 31.12
N THR A 478 -2.68 13.45 30.32
CA THR A 478 -3.94 14.20 30.07
C THR A 478 -5.23 13.48 30.40
N ALA A 479 -5.17 12.27 30.96
CA ALA A 479 -6.34 11.61 31.56
C ALA A 479 -6.41 11.94 33.07
N SER A 480 -6.80 13.16 33.42
CA SER A 480 -7.21 13.46 34.80
C SER A 480 -8.24 14.59 34.87
N SER A 481 -9.50 14.19 34.93
CA SER A 481 -10.65 14.71 35.70
C SER A 481 -11.92 14.31 34.93
N ALA A 482 -12.88 13.51 35.40
CA ALA A 482 -13.30 13.06 36.71
C ALA A 482 -13.81 11.61 36.56
N GLY A 483 -13.61 10.66 37.47
CA GLY A 483 -14.12 10.72 38.84
C GLY A 483 -15.15 9.61 39.04
N LEU A 484 -14.71 8.35 38.90
CA LEU A 484 -15.31 7.19 39.56
C LEU A 484 -14.11 6.29 39.90
N LYS A 485 -13.80 6.21 41.19
CA LYS A 485 -12.79 5.28 41.70
C LYS A 485 -13.28 3.85 41.42
N PRO A 486 -12.47 2.98 40.83
CA PRO A 486 -12.48 1.58 41.20
C PRO A 486 -11.33 1.37 42.18
N ASP A 487 -11.70 0.82 43.34
CA ASP A 487 -10.79 0.42 44.38
C ASP A 487 -9.72 -0.53 43.85
N VAL A 488 -8.48 -0.33 44.29
CA VAL A 488 -7.37 -1.24 44.02
C VAL A 488 -7.39 -2.30 45.12
N SER A 489 -8.19 -3.33 44.88
CA SER A 489 -8.19 -4.64 45.52
C SER A 489 -9.08 -5.50 44.60
N GLU A 490 -8.63 -6.52 43.87
CA GLU A 490 -7.70 -7.60 44.18
C GLU A 490 -7.24 -8.28 42.88
N ARG A 491 -6.14 -9.03 42.98
CA ARG A 491 -5.85 -10.14 42.08
C ARG A 491 -7.04 -11.11 42.07
N PHE A 492 -7.56 -11.41 40.88
CA PHE A 492 -8.31 -12.59 40.39
C PHE A 492 -9.52 -12.17 39.55
N GLY A 493 -9.63 -12.67 38.32
CA GLY A 493 -10.81 -12.44 37.49
C GLY A 493 -10.90 -13.21 36.17
N ASP A 494 -9.78 -13.61 35.54
CA ASP A 494 -9.85 -14.43 34.31
C ASP A 494 -10.17 -15.90 34.60
N HIS A 495 -10.63 -16.21 35.81
CA HIS A 495 -10.81 -17.57 36.30
C HIS A 495 -12.18 -17.77 36.93
N SER A 496 -12.83 -18.89 36.62
CA SER A 496 -14.12 -19.30 37.16
C SER A 496 -14.05 -20.72 37.72
N GLN A 497 -14.72 -21.00 38.84
CA GLN A 497 -14.90 -22.38 39.34
C GLN A 497 -16.07 -23.10 38.67
N VAL A 498 -16.91 -22.35 37.94
CA VAL A 498 -18.02 -22.89 37.14
C VAL A 498 -17.56 -22.95 35.69
N PRO A 499 -17.73 -24.09 34.97
CA PRO A 499 -17.39 -24.18 33.56
C PRO A 499 -18.14 -23.09 32.78
N PRO A 500 -17.44 -22.29 31.95
CA PRO A 500 -18.06 -21.32 31.07
C PRO A 500 -19.15 -21.96 30.21
N LYS A 501 -20.22 -21.23 29.94
CA LYS A 501 -21.34 -21.74 29.14
C LYS A 501 -20.85 -22.04 27.72
N VAL A 502 -21.10 -23.27 27.26
CA VAL A 502 -20.90 -23.69 25.88
C VAL A 502 -22.27 -23.89 25.23
N ASP A 503 -22.35 -23.65 23.93
CA ASP A 503 -23.54 -23.94 23.13
C ASP A 503 -23.93 -25.43 23.27
N GLU A 504 -25.21 -25.69 23.52
CA GLU A 504 -25.72 -27.03 23.84
C GLU A 504 -25.57 -28.03 22.67
N SER A 505 -25.37 -27.54 21.44
CA SER A 505 -25.17 -28.39 20.25
C SER A 505 -23.73 -28.90 20.08
N VAL A 506 -22.81 -28.51 20.97
CA VAL A 506 -21.38 -28.82 20.87
C VAL A 506 -20.92 -29.68 22.05
N PRO A 507 -20.25 -30.82 21.80
CA PRO A 507 -19.72 -31.64 22.86
C PRO A 507 -18.56 -30.94 23.59
N VAL A 508 -18.50 -31.17 24.91
CA VAL A 508 -17.44 -30.63 25.79
C VAL A 508 -16.63 -31.80 26.34
N TYR A 509 -15.32 -31.70 26.17
CA TYR A 509 -14.33 -32.69 26.56
C TYR A 509 -13.30 -32.08 27.50
N TYR A 510 -12.67 -32.93 28.30
CA TYR A 510 -11.54 -32.64 29.16
C TYR A 510 -10.42 -33.60 28.80
N LEU A 511 -9.23 -33.07 28.53
CA LEU A 511 -8.10 -33.88 28.11
C LEU A 511 -7.60 -34.78 29.26
N GLU A 512 -7.49 -36.08 28.99
CA GLU A 512 -6.79 -37.02 29.87
C GLU A 512 -5.28 -36.75 29.82
N PRO A 513 -4.62 -36.41 30.96
CA PRO A 513 -3.19 -36.11 30.96
C PRO A 513 -2.28 -37.24 30.47
N ALA A 514 -2.77 -38.48 30.46
CA ALA A 514 -2.04 -39.64 29.94
C ALA A 514 -2.13 -39.80 28.41
N ALA A 515 -2.91 -38.96 27.71
CA ALA A 515 -3.04 -39.03 26.26
C ALA A 515 -1.66 -38.87 25.57
N PRO A 516 -1.33 -39.69 24.56
CA PRO A 516 0.00 -39.67 23.92
C PRO A 516 0.41 -38.30 23.34
N TRP A 517 -0.57 -37.47 22.99
CA TRP A 517 -0.40 -36.15 22.42
C TRP A 517 -0.57 -35.00 23.43
N ALA A 518 -0.84 -35.29 24.72
CA ALA A 518 -1.11 -34.27 25.73
C ALA A 518 0.04 -33.26 25.89
N SER A 519 1.29 -33.71 25.77
CA SER A 519 2.46 -32.82 25.81
C SER A 519 2.54 -31.84 24.64
N GLN A 520 1.96 -32.19 23.48
CA GLN A 520 1.97 -31.33 22.29
C GLN A 520 1.10 -30.08 22.46
N VAL A 521 0.03 -30.20 23.27
CA VAL A 521 -0.84 -29.07 23.64
C VAL A 521 -0.46 -28.45 24.98
N GLY A 522 0.71 -28.79 25.53
CA GLY A 522 1.22 -28.23 26.79
C GLY A 522 0.41 -28.62 28.02
N ALA A 523 -0.26 -29.78 28.00
CA ALA A 523 -1.00 -30.28 29.14
C ALA A 523 -0.06 -30.61 30.31
N VAL A 524 -0.44 -30.24 31.53
CA VAL A 524 0.31 -30.51 32.75
C VAL A 524 -0.44 -31.54 33.59
N PRO A 525 0.13 -32.74 33.82
CA PRO A 525 -0.47 -33.74 34.70
C PRO A 525 -0.70 -33.18 36.11
N GLY A 526 -1.94 -33.28 36.61
CA GLY A 526 -2.32 -32.72 37.92
C GLY A 526 -2.55 -31.21 37.94
N GLY A 527 -2.53 -30.53 36.79
CA GLY A 527 -2.86 -29.10 36.70
C GLY A 527 -4.29 -28.80 37.16
N THR A 528 -4.45 -27.80 38.03
CA THR A 528 -5.77 -27.41 38.56
C THR A 528 -6.43 -26.31 37.72
N ARG A 529 -5.70 -25.69 36.79
CA ARG A 529 -6.22 -24.65 35.90
C ARG A 529 -6.54 -25.24 34.54
N TRP A 530 -7.66 -24.85 33.95
CA TRP A 530 -8.16 -25.43 32.71
C TRP A 530 -8.35 -24.34 31.66
N ARG A 531 -7.74 -24.50 30.48
CA ARG A 531 -7.84 -23.54 29.38
C ARG A 531 -8.55 -24.17 28.19
N SER A 532 -9.34 -23.37 27.48
CA SER A 532 -10.14 -23.84 26.35
C SER A 532 -9.30 -24.05 25.08
N GLY A 533 -9.56 -25.18 24.44
CA GLY A 533 -9.12 -25.64 23.13
C GLY A 533 -10.34 -26.03 22.28
N LEU A 534 -10.16 -26.22 20.97
CA LEU A 534 -11.12 -26.92 20.12
C LEU A 534 -10.50 -28.21 19.61
N ILE A 535 -11.34 -29.21 19.35
CA ILE A 535 -10.96 -30.43 18.66
C ILE A 535 -11.84 -30.59 17.42
N ALA A 536 -11.28 -31.11 16.34
CA ALA A 536 -12.01 -31.38 15.11
C ALA A 536 -11.64 -32.74 14.52
N ARG A 537 -12.64 -33.45 14.00
CA ARG A 537 -12.51 -34.65 13.16
C ARG A 537 -13.20 -34.38 11.83
N VAL A 538 -12.50 -34.60 10.73
CA VAL A 538 -12.94 -34.26 9.39
C VAL A 538 -12.60 -35.38 8.41
N HIS A 539 -13.60 -35.99 7.79
CA HIS A 539 -13.40 -36.85 6.62
C HIS A 539 -13.16 -36.04 5.34
N LEU A 540 -12.09 -36.40 4.62
CA LEU A 540 -11.69 -35.85 3.33
C LEU A 540 -11.80 -36.94 2.27
N SER A 541 -12.52 -36.68 1.17
CA SER A 541 -12.71 -37.64 0.08
C SER A 541 -12.11 -37.11 -1.21
N TYR A 542 -11.08 -37.79 -1.74
CA TYR A 542 -10.44 -37.43 -2.99
C TYR A 542 -11.00 -38.30 -4.12
N GLU A 543 -11.78 -37.69 -5.02
CA GLU A 543 -12.36 -38.35 -6.18
C GLU A 543 -11.87 -37.77 -7.52
N ASP A 544 -11.32 -38.62 -8.40
CA ASP A 544 -11.12 -38.26 -9.82
C ASP A 544 -11.54 -39.42 -10.73
N ARG A 545 -12.64 -39.22 -11.46
CA ARG A 545 -13.24 -40.24 -12.36
C ARG A 545 -12.36 -40.60 -13.57
N LYS A 546 -11.48 -39.71 -14.02
CA LYS A 546 -10.57 -39.96 -15.16
C LYS A 546 -9.37 -40.77 -14.71
N ALA A 547 -8.87 -40.51 -13.50
CA ALA A 547 -7.78 -41.25 -12.88
C ALA A 547 -8.26 -42.54 -12.18
N GLY A 548 -9.58 -42.68 -11.93
CA GLY A 548 -10.15 -43.81 -11.20
C GLY A 548 -9.78 -43.82 -9.73
N ILE A 549 -9.60 -42.63 -9.14
CA ILE A 549 -9.24 -42.45 -7.74
C ILE A 549 -10.49 -42.19 -6.91
N GLU A 550 -10.62 -42.95 -5.83
CA GLU A 550 -11.57 -42.79 -4.74
C GLU A 550 -10.77 -43.09 -3.47
N HIS A 551 -10.48 -42.07 -2.67
CA HIS A 551 -9.64 -42.19 -1.47
C HIS A 551 -10.17 -41.33 -0.34
N ASP A 552 -10.53 -41.95 0.78
CA ASP A 552 -10.94 -41.25 1.99
C ASP A 552 -9.82 -41.21 3.02
N GLU A 553 -9.59 -40.03 3.60
CA GLU A 553 -8.68 -39.78 4.71
C GLU A 553 -9.45 -39.16 5.88
N GLU A 554 -9.13 -39.57 7.11
CA GLU A 554 -9.62 -38.89 8.31
C GLU A 554 -8.56 -37.90 8.79
N TRP A 555 -8.99 -36.66 8.99
CA TRP A 555 -8.15 -35.56 9.42
C TRP A 555 -8.56 -35.10 10.82
N GLU A 556 -7.59 -35.18 11.74
CA GLU A 556 -7.79 -34.86 13.15
C GLU A 556 -6.85 -33.74 13.59
N ALA A 557 -7.40 -32.79 14.36
CA ALA A 557 -6.60 -31.69 14.90
C ALA A 557 -7.17 -31.10 16.19
N VAL A 558 -6.25 -30.56 16.99
CA VAL A 558 -6.54 -29.74 18.16
C VAL A 558 -6.05 -28.31 17.93
N PHE A 559 -6.85 -27.34 18.38
CA PHE A 559 -6.55 -25.92 18.31
C PHE A 559 -6.41 -25.40 19.75
N PHE A 560 -5.17 -25.18 20.18
CA PHE A 560 -4.88 -24.75 21.54
C PHE A 560 -3.63 -23.86 21.63
N PRO A 561 -3.68 -22.76 22.42
CA PRO A 561 -4.85 -22.21 23.11
C PRO A 561 -5.82 -21.51 22.14
N LEU A 562 -7.11 -21.48 22.47
CA LEU A 562 -8.07 -20.69 21.68
C LEU A 562 -7.91 -19.19 21.90
N GLY A 563 -7.74 -18.45 20.82
CA GLY A 563 -7.86 -17.00 20.79
C GLY A 563 -9.30 -16.52 20.55
N SER A 564 -9.50 -15.21 20.59
CA SER A 564 -10.79 -14.55 20.31
C SER A 564 -11.38 -14.81 18.92
N ARG A 565 -10.53 -15.09 17.91
CA ARG A 565 -10.94 -15.55 16.57
C ARG A 565 -10.35 -16.93 16.28
N PHE A 566 -11.11 -17.76 15.60
CA PHE A 566 -10.63 -19.07 15.17
C PHE A 566 -9.66 -18.92 13.99
N ASP A 567 -8.49 -19.55 14.08
CA ASP A 567 -7.51 -19.60 13.00
C ASP A 567 -7.16 -21.06 12.68
N PRO A 568 -7.62 -21.61 11.54
CA PRO A 568 -7.38 -23.00 11.19
C PRO A 568 -5.90 -23.32 10.93
N ARG A 569 -5.03 -22.31 10.75
CA ARG A 569 -3.57 -22.49 10.60
C ARG A 569 -2.87 -22.91 11.89
N THR A 570 -3.54 -22.74 13.03
CA THR A 570 -3.02 -23.14 14.34
C THR A 570 -3.26 -24.61 14.67
N ALA A 571 -3.74 -25.40 13.70
CA ALA A 571 -4.00 -26.82 13.85
C ALA A 571 -2.76 -27.57 14.34
N ILE A 572 -2.90 -28.26 15.46
CA ILE A 572 -1.96 -29.26 15.96
C ILE A 572 -2.50 -30.62 15.54
N HIS A 573 -1.86 -31.25 14.55
CA HIS A 573 -2.28 -32.57 14.06
C HIS A 573 -2.02 -33.61 15.14
N VAL A 574 -3.09 -34.26 15.57
CA VAL A 574 -3.05 -35.31 16.60
C VAL A 574 -3.92 -36.45 16.12
N ASP A 575 -3.52 -37.67 16.45
CA ASP A 575 -4.34 -38.88 16.31
C ASP A 575 -4.92 -39.13 17.71
N TYR A 576 -6.20 -38.81 17.90
CA TYR A 576 -6.84 -38.85 19.21
C TYR A 576 -7.93 -39.90 19.28
N ASP A 577 -7.87 -40.71 20.33
CA ASP A 577 -8.88 -41.73 20.62
C ASP A 577 -9.96 -41.15 21.54
N ASP A 578 -11.19 -41.65 21.46
CA ASP A 578 -12.28 -41.26 22.37
C ASP A 578 -11.88 -41.44 23.86
N ARG A 579 -10.94 -42.35 24.17
CA ARG A 579 -10.37 -42.56 25.51
C ARG A 579 -9.51 -41.40 26.00
N ASP A 580 -8.99 -40.56 25.11
CA ASP A 580 -8.23 -39.35 25.46
C ASP A 580 -9.15 -38.21 25.95
N LEU A 581 -10.47 -38.35 25.74
CA LEU A 581 -11.48 -37.31 25.94
C LEU A 581 -12.48 -37.66 27.06
N ILE A 582 -12.31 -37.04 28.23
CA ILE A 582 -13.20 -37.21 29.37
C ILE A 582 -14.41 -36.28 29.21
N ARG A 583 -15.64 -36.77 29.42
CA ARG A 583 -16.88 -35.95 29.31
C ARG A 583 -17.31 -35.30 30.62
N GLN A 584 -16.80 -35.76 31.75
CA GLN A 584 -17.16 -35.24 33.07
C GLN A 584 -16.10 -34.25 33.57
N ALA A 585 -16.57 -33.10 34.10
CA ALA A 585 -15.70 -32.10 34.69
C ALA A 585 -14.92 -32.62 35.91
N PRO A 586 -13.61 -32.37 36.03
CA PRO A 586 -12.82 -32.67 37.22
C PRO A 586 -13.29 -31.88 38.46
N GLY A 587 -13.26 -32.51 39.63
CA GLY A 587 -13.83 -31.95 40.87
C GLY A 587 -13.16 -30.70 41.46
N GLN A 588 -11.98 -30.29 40.97
CA GLN A 588 -11.25 -29.09 41.41
C GLN A 588 -10.77 -28.21 40.24
N ALA A 589 -11.59 -28.07 39.19
CA ALA A 589 -11.23 -27.28 38.01
C ALA A 589 -11.39 -25.77 38.22
N LEU A 590 -10.33 -25.01 37.93
CA LEU A 590 -10.37 -23.55 37.80
C LEU A 590 -10.24 -23.17 36.31
N TYR A 591 -11.36 -22.80 35.69
CA TYR A 591 -11.45 -22.48 34.26
C TYR A 591 -10.92 -21.10 33.96
N ILE A 592 -10.03 -20.98 32.99
CA ILE A 592 -9.70 -19.69 32.39
C ILE A 592 -10.86 -19.26 31.50
N LEU A 593 -11.40 -18.06 31.72
CA LEU A 593 -12.49 -17.51 30.93
C LEU A 593 -12.03 -17.39 29.46
N PRO A 594 -12.71 -18.07 28.51
CA PRO A 594 -12.31 -18.09 27.13
C PRO A 594 -12.59 -16.73 26.49
N GLU A 595 -11.64 -16.22 25.69
CA GLU A 595 -11.89 -15.08 24.82
C GLU A 595 -12.79 -15.46 23.63
N ALA A 596 -12.86 -16.76 23.30
CA ALA A 596 -13.71 -17.33 22.26
C ALA A 596 -15.19 -17.35 22.68
N GLY A 597 -16.08 -17.07 21.72
CA GLY A 597 -17.54 -17.05 21.94
C GLY A 597 -18.18 -18.44 22.01
N LEU A 598 -17.74 -19.26 22.97
CA LEU A 598 -18.18 -20.66 23.12
C LEU A 598 -19.67 -20.82 23.42
N ASP A 599 -20.35 -19.76 23.87
CA ASP A 599 -21.79 -19.74 24.18
C ASP A 599 -22.69 -19.53 22.95
N LYS A 600 -22.10 -19.37 21.75
CA LYS A 600 -22.82 -19.00 20.53
C LYS A 600 -22.66 -20.05 19.43
N ALA A 601 -23.75 -20.67 18.98
CA ALA A 601 -23.79 -21.51 17.78
C ALA A 601 -23.11 -20.86 16.54
N GLY A 602 -23.20 -19.53 16.41
CA GLY A 602 -22.58 -18.79 15.31
C GLY A 602 -21.05 -18.92 15.26
N TYR A 603 -20.38 -19.03 16.41
CA TYR A 603 -18.93 -19.22 16.49
C TYR A 603 -18.53 -20.58 15.90
N PHE A 604 -19.22 -21.65 16.28
CA PHE A 604 -18.93 -22.99 15.75
C PHE A 604 -19.28 -23.14 14.27
N LYS A 605 -20.30 -22.41 13.79
CA LYS A 605 -20.56 -22.31 12.35
C LYS A 605 -19.38 -21.66 11.61
N GLU A 606 -18.84 -20.57 12.14
CA GLU A 606 -17.65 -19.90 11.59
C GLU A 606 -16.41 -20.80 11.63
N VAL A 607 -16.22 -21.55 12.72
CA VAL A 607 -15.16 -22.57 12.84
C VAL A 607 -15.29 -23.62 11.74
N LYS A 608 -16.47 -24.22 11.58
CA LYS A 608 -16.72 -25.26 10.56
C LYS A 608 -16.51 -24.72 9.15
N ASP A 609 -17.01 -23.53 8.84
CA ASP A 609 -16.85 -22.93 7.51
C ASP A 609 -15.38 -22.57 7.23
N SER A 610 -14.68 -21.97 8.20
CA SER A 610 -13.26 -21.60 8.06
C SER A 610 -12.34 -22.81 7.97
N LEU A 611 -12.63 -23.87 8.75
CA LEU A 611 -11.87 -25.12 8.70
C LEU A 611 -12.04 -25.80 7.34
N ARG A 612 -13.28 -25.85 6.82
CA ARG A 612 -13.57 -26.41 5.49
C ARG A 612 -12.81 -25.65 4.40
N ASP A 613 -12.91 -24.33 4.41
CA ASP A 613 -12.22 -23.47 3.43
C ASP A 613 -10.69 -23.60 3.51
N TYR A 614 -10.15 -23.82 4.71
CA TYR A 614 -8.73 -24.04 4.91
C TYR A 614 -8.27 -25.38 4.34
N LEU A 615 -8.99 -26.47 4.61
CA LEU A 615 -8.64 -27.81 4.12
C LEU A 615 -8.72 -27.87 2.59
N ILE A 616 -9.77 -27.30 1.99
CA ILE A 616 -9.90 -27.18 0.52
C ILE A 616 -8.68 -26.51 -0.12
N ARG A 617 -8.12 -25.47 0.53
CA ARG A 617 -7.02 -24.68 -0.04
C ARG A 617 -5.63 -25.26 0.21
N ASN A 618 -5.45 -26.01 1.29
CA ASN A 618 -4.12 -26.42 1.76
C ASN A 618 -3.93 -27.94 1.77
N ARG A 619 -4.97 -28.71 1.47
CA ARG A 619 -4.88 -30.16 1.32
C ARG A 619 -5.18 -30.55 -0.11
N SER A 620 -4.26 -31.32 -0.66
CA SER A 620 -4.35 -31.89 -1.99
C SER A 620 -3.60 -33.21 -1.99
N MET A 621 -3.96 -34.04 -2.95
CA MET A 621 -3.35 -35.34 -3.14
C MET A 621 -2.59 -35.35 -4.45
N ASN A 622 -1.30 -35.68 -4.39
CA ASN A 622 -0.49 -35.80 -5.59
C ASN A 622 -0.55 -37.23 -6.13
N ILE A 623 -0.85 -37.34 -7.42
CA ILE A 623 -0.77 -38.57 -8.19
C ILE A 623 0.14 -38.36 -9.39
N PHE A 624 0.66 -39.45 -9.96
CA PHE A 624 1.48 -39.41 -11.16
C PHE A 624 0.64 -39.77 -12.37
N ARG A 625 0.91 -39.13 -13.50
CA ARG A 625 0.24 -39.35 -14.78
C ARG A 625 1.26 -39.51 -15.89
N ASN A 626 1.00 -40.46 -16.78
CA ASN A 626 1.66 -40.54 -18.08
C ASN A 626 0.59 -40.36 -19.17
N SER A 627 0.63 -39.22 -19.86
CA SER A 627 -0.40 -38.82 -20.83
C SER A 627 -0.35 -39.66 -22.11
N GLU A 628 0.84 -39.99 -22.60
CA GLU A 628 1.08 -40.80 -23.79
C GLU A 628 0.58 -42.24 -23.62
N LEU A 629 0.87 -42.85 -22.45
CA LEU A 629 0.42 -44.21 -22.11
C LEU A 629 -0.99 -44.24 -21.53
N ARG A 630 -1.58 -43.07 -21.24
CA ARG A 630 -2.90 -42.90 -20.58
C ARG A 630 -3.01 -43.65 -19.25
N LEU A 631 -1.94 -43.60 -18.46
CA LEU A 631 -1.86 -44.24 -17.15
C LEU A 631 -1.85 -43.21 -16.03
N PHE A 632 -2.45 -43.58 -14.89
CA PHE A 632 -2.43 -42.84 -13.63
C PHE A 632 -1.91 -43.75 -12.50
N SER A 633 -1.23 -43.16 -11.52
CA SER A 633 -0.81 -43.85 -10.30
C SER A 633 -2.00 -44.11 -9.39
N ARG A 634 -1.88 -45.10 -8.52
CA ARG A 634 -2.85 -45.34 -7.44
C ARG A 634 -2.61 -44.37 -6.29
N ALA A 635 -3.61 -44.26 -5.42
CA ALA A 635 -3.50 -43.53 -4.17
C ALA A 635 -2.27 -43.98 -3.35
N GLY A 636 -1.37 -43.05 -3.02
CA GLY A 636 -0.15 -43.34 -2.24
C GLY A 636 0.90 -44.21 -2.93
N GLU A 637 0.77 -44.52 -4.24
CA GLU A 637 1.76 -45.30 -4.98
C GLU A 637 3.06 -44.50 -5.14
N SER A 638 4.19 -45.11 -4.75
CA SER A 638 5.50 -44.49 -4.93
C SER A 638 5.80 -44.21 -6.41
N ASN A 639 6.52 -43.13 -6.69
CA ASN A 639 6.94 -42.79 -8.06
C ASN A 639 7.65 -43.97 -8.77
N THR A 640 8.53 -44.68 -8.05
CA THR A 640 9.21 -45.88 -8.58
C THR A 640 8.25 -47.00 -8.97
N GLY A 641 7.16 -47.19 -8.22
CA GLY A 641 6.13 -48.18 -8.54
C GLY A 641 5.37 -47.82 -9.82
N PHE A 642 5.02 -46.54 -9.97
CA PHE A 642 4.36 -46.05 -11.17
C PHE A 642 5.27 -46.07 -12.41
N GLU A 643 6.54 -45.69 -12.27
CA GLU A 643 7.56 -45.77 -13.32
C GLU A 643 7.67 -47.18 -13.91
N MET A 644 7.65 -48.21 -13.06
CA MET A 644 7.75 -49.60 -13.52
C MET A 644 6.54 -50.00 -14.37
N ARG A 645 5.33 -49.62 -13.97
CA ARG A 645 4.11 -49.84 -14.77
C ARG A 645 4.13 -49.09 -16.10
N CYS A 646 4.65 -47.86 -16.12
CA CYS A 646 4.82 -47.10 -17.36
C CYS A 646 5.83 -47.78 -18.31
N ARG A 647 6.95 -48.29 -17.78
CA ARG A 647 7.94 -49.02 -18.59
C ARG A 647 7.37 -50.30 -19.17
N GLU A 648 6.62 -51.07 -18.38
CA GLU A 648 6.00 -52.31 -18.84
C GLU A 648 4.95 -52.06 -19.96
N ALA A 649 4.12 -51.02 -19.78
CA ALA A 649 3.15 -50.62 -20.79
C ALA A 649 3.82 -50.11 -22.08
N ALA A 650 4.89 -49.32 -21.96
CA ALA A 650 5.66 -48.83 -23.11
C ALA A 650 6.38 -49.95 -23.84
N GLN A 651 6.95 -50.93 -23.13
CA GLN A 651 7.57 -52.10 -23.73
C GLN A 651 6.54 -52.90 -24.53
N SER A 652 5.38 -53.15 -23.95
CA SER A 652 4.28 -53.85 -24.63
C SER A 652 3.81 -53.12 -25.90
N ALA A 653 3.76 -51.79 -25.86
CA ALA A 653 3.42 -50.97 -27.02
C ALA A 653 4.52 -50.97 -28.10
N ALA A 654 5.79 -50.92 -27.69
CA ALA A 654 6.95 -51.01 -28.59
C ALA A 654 6.97 -52.36 -29.31
N ASP A 655 6.80 -53.47 -28.57
CA ASP A 655 6.78 -54.82 -29.13
C ASP A 655 5.65 -54.97 -30.17
N ALA A 656 4.48 -54.41 -29.89
CA ALA A 656 3.36 -54.42 -30.83
C ALA A 656 3.61 -53.57 -32.10
N GLU A 657 4.30 -52.43 -31.99
CA GLU A 657 4.65 -51.58 -33.14
C GLU A 657 5.80 -52.19 -33.96
N ILE A 658 6.81 -52.77 -33.31
CA ILE A 658 7.91 -53.50 -33.94
C ILE A 658 7.40 -54.72 -34.71
N ALA A 659 6.47 -55.50 -34.14
CA ALA A 659 5.87 -56.64 -34.84
C ALA A 659 5.21 -56.21 -36.17
N LYS A 660 4.44 -55.11 -36.16
CA LYS A 660 3.83 -54.54 -37.38
C LYS A 660 4.87 -54.02 -38.37
N LEU A 661 5.99 -53.48 -37.89
CA LEU A 661 7.09 -53.03 -38.74
C LEU A 661 7.79 -54.23 -39.42
N GLN A 662 8.08 -55.29 -38.65
CA GLN A 662 8.68 -56.53 -39.14
C GLN A 662 7.79 -57.18 -40.22
N ASP A 663 6.47 -57.20 -40.04
CA ASP A 663 5.53 -57.70 -41.06
C ASP A 663 5.62 -56.89 -42.37
N ARG A 664 5.71 -55.56 -42.29
CA ARG A 664 5.82 -54.69 -43.47
C ARG A 664 7.14 -54.88 -44.22
N TYR A 665 8.25 -54.91 -43.50
CA TYR A 665 9.58 -55.07 -44.11
C TYR A 665 9.84 -56.52 -44.56
N GLY A 666 9.26 -57.51 -43.90
CA GLY A 666 9.45 -58.93 -44.21
C GLY A 666 9.11 -59.28 -45.66
N ALA A 667 8.01 -58.74 -46.20
CA ALA A 667 7.64 -58.95 -47.60
C ALA A 667 8.70 -58.39 -48.58
N SER A 668 9.25 -57.21 -48.27
CA SER A 668 10.28 -56.55 -49.09
C SER A 668 11.63 -57.25 -48.99
N LEU A 669 12.05 -57.64 -47.78
CA LEU A 669 13.29 -58.39 -47.55
C LEU A 669 13.25 -59.74 -48.26
N ASN A 670 12.15 -60.49 -48.16
CA ASN A 670 12.00 -61.77 -48.85
C ASN A 670 12.07 -61.62 -50.37
N ARG A 671 11.48 -60.54 -50.91
CA ARG A 671 11.53 -60.24 -52.35
C ARG A 671 12.96 -59.94 -52.81
N ILE A 672 13.72 -59.13 -52.07
CA ILE A 672 15.11 -58.79 -52.43
C ILE A 672 16.03 -60.01 -52.23
N LYS A 673 15.88 -60.76 -51.13
CA LYS A 673 16.61 -62.03 -50.90
C LYS A 673 16.37 -63.03 -52.04
N SER A 674 15.13 -63.17 -52.52
CA SER A 674 14.83 -64.00 -53.69
C SER A 674 15.52 -63.50 -54.95
N LYS A 675 15.49 -62.18 -55.23
CA LYS A 675 16.20 -61.60 -56.37
C LYS A 675 17.71 -61.82 -56.29
N LEU A 676 18.31 -61.67 -55.10
CA LEU A 676 19.73 -61.89 -54.88
C LEU A 676 20.11 -63.35 -55.15
N ASN A 677 19.30 -64.30 -54.67
CA ASN A 677 19.49 -65.72 -54.94
C ASN A 677 19.38 -66.05 -56.44
N ASP A 678 18.42 -65.45 -57.15
CA ASP A 678 18.29 -65.62 -58.59
C ASP A 678 19.47 -65.02 -59.36
N SER A 679 19.95 -63.82 -58.97
CA SER A 679 21.15 -63.20 -59.52
C SER A 679 22.41 -64.04 -59.24
N ASP A 680 22.54 -64.61 -58.03
CA ASP A 680 23.65 -65.49 -57.66
C ASP A 680 23.63 -66.82 -58.42
N ARG A 681 22.45 -67.41 -58.64
CA ARG A 681 22.31 -68.58 -59.52
C ARG A 681 22.73 -68.24 -60.95
N ARG A 682 22.35 -67.05 -61.45
CA ARG A 682 22.70 -66.57 -62.79
C ARG A 682 24.20 -66.37 -62.97
N VAL A 683 24.89 -65.81 -61.98
CA VAL A 683 26.35 -65.68 -61.96
C VAL A 683 27.01 -67.06 -62.02
N ARG A 684 26.58 -68.01 -61.17
CA ARG A 684 27.12 -69.38 -61.18
C ARG A 684 26.93 -70.12 -62.50
N GLU A 685 25.77 -69.97 -63.14
CA GLU A 685 25.51 -70.52 -64.49
C GLU A 685 26.48 -69.94 -65.53
N LEU A 686 26.63 -68.61 -65.55
CA LEU A 686 27.48 -67.91 -66.53
C LEU A 686 28.98 -68.17 -66.29
N ASP A 687 29.39 -68.32 -65.03
CA ASP A 687 30.77 -68.64 -64.66
C ASP A 687 31.15 -70.06 -65.10
N ALA A 688 30.27 -71.04 -64.87
CA ALA A 688 30.46 -72.41 -65.36
C ALA A 688 30.53 -72.47 -66.90
N ASP A 689 29.69 -71.70 -67.60
CA ASP A 689 29.71 -71.57 -69.06
C ASP A 689 30.98 -70.90 -69.59
N SER A 690 31.49 -69.88 -68.89
CA SER A 690 32.75 -69.18 -69.22
C SER A 690 33.96 -70.09 -69.02
N ASN A 691 34.04 -70.78 -67.88
CA ASN A 691 35.14 -71.69 -67.53
C ASN A 691 35.21 -72.91 -68.47
N ARG A 692 34.07 -73.49 -68.88
CA ARG A 692 34.04 -74.55 -69.91
C ARG A 692 34.60 -74.07 -71.26
N LYS A 693 34.30 -72.84 -71.66
CA LYS A 693 34.82 -72.26 -72.92
C LYS A 693 36.31 -71.92 -72.83
N GLN A 694 36.80 -71.50 -71.66
CA GLN A 694 38.21 -71.20 -71.42
C GLN A 694 39.11 -72.45 -71.37
N GLN A 695 38.65 -73.55 -70.77
CA GLN A 695 39.43 -74.80 -70.73
C GLN A 695 39.66 -75.42 -72.12
N GLN A 696 38.77 -75.19 -73.08
CA GLN A 696 38.98 -75.61 -74.47
C GLN A 696 40.07 -74.80 -75.21
N GLU A 697 40.41 -73.58 -74.76
CA GLU A 697 41.44 -72.73 -75.42
C GLU A 697 42.89 -73.09 -75.03
N ILE A 698 43.11 -73.85 -73.95
CA ILE A 698 44.44 -74.03 -73.32
C ILE A 698 45.28 -75.20 -73.91
N ILE A 699 44.71 -76.11 -74.71
CA ILE A 699 45.39 -77.37 -75.09
C ILE A 699 46.44 -77.24 -76.22
N LEU A 700 46.60 -76.11 -76.91
CA LEU A 700 47.58 -75.99 -78.01
C LEU A 700 48.45 -74.72 -77.96
N GLY A 701 48.63 -74.15 -76.76
CA GLY A 701 49.81 -73.35 -76.44
C GLY A 701 50.93 -74.26 -75.95
N VAL A 702 52.18 -73.99 -76.39
CA VAL A 702 53.51 -74.38 -75.85
C VAL A 702 54.44 -74.77 -77.01
N GLY A 703 54.87 -73.79 -77.82
CA GLY A 703 55.72 -74.06 -78.99
C GLY A 703 56.84 -73.06 -79.29
N ASP A 704 57.02 -71.97 -78.54
CA ASP A 704 58.03 -70.96 -78.92
C ASP A 704 58.87 -70.39 -77.75
N LEU A 705 58.95 -71.13 -76.63
CA LEU A 705 60.05 -70.96 -75.68
C LEU A 705 61.20 -71.87 -76.12
N LEU A 706 62.36 -71.27 -76.43
CA LEU A 706 63.72 -71.85 -76.54
C LEU A 706 64.40 -71.82 -77.94
N SER A 707 64.82 -70.63 -78.41
CA SER A 707 66.18 -70.42 -78.98
C SER A 707 66.46 -68.90 -79.10
N GLY A 708 67.65 -68.36 -78.85
CA GLY A 708 68.92 -69.01 -78.61
C GLY A 708 69.85 -68.13 -77.79
N TYR A 709 70.44 -68.74 -76.77
CA TYR A 709 71.77 -68.41 -76.30
C TYR A 709 72.55 -69.73 -76.25
N LEU A 710 72.93 -70.21 -77.42
CA LEU A 710 74.26 -70.77 -77.60
C LEU A 710 74.83 -70.04 -78.82
N SER A 711 75.82 -69.19 -78.55
CA SER A 711 76.74 -68.58 -79.51
C SER A 711 76.15 -67.99 -80.82
N GLY A 712 76.00 -66.65 -80.85
CA GLY A 712 76.15 -65.83 -82.07
C GLY A 712 75.01 -65.79 -83.12
N ARG A 713 74.51 -64.56 -83.39
CA ARG A 713 73.75 -64.06 -84.58
C ARG A 713 72.21 -64.33 -84.74
N ARG A 714 71.43 -63.21 -84.65
CA ARG A 714 70.25 -62.70 -85.44
C ARG A 714 68.95 -63.54 -85.75
N ARG A 715 67.75 -62.91 -85.47
CA ARG A 715 66.48 -62.67 -86.28
C ARG A 715 65.08 -63.37 -86.01
N SER A 716 64.04 -62.52 -85.76
CA SER A 716 62.60 -62.33 -86.24
C SER A 716 61.45 -63.39 -86.47
N LEU A 717 60.28 -63.18 -85.78
CA LEU A 717 58.79 -63.10 -86.11
C LEU A 717 57.91 -64.18 -86.85
N SER A 718 56.64 -64.44 -86.36
CA SER A 718 55.35 -64.58 -87.15
C SER A 718 54.02 -64.67 -86.30
N LEU A 719 52.82 -64.35 -86.87
CA LEU A 719 51.49 -64.11 -86.20
C LEU A 719 50.29 -64.45 -87.16
N GLY A 720 49.16 -65.09 -86.73
CA GLY A 720 47.96 -65.20 -87.62
C GLY A 720 46.73 -66.16 -87.41
N ARG A 721 46.47 -66.85 -86.27
CA ARG A 721 45.28 -67.76 -86.10
C ARG A 721 44.30 -67.41 -84.96
N ALA A 722 44.43 -66.24 -84.34
CA ALA A 722 43.84 -65.93 -83.02
C ALA A 722 42.53 -65.10 -83.01
N ALA A 723 41.98 -64.71 -84.17
CA ALA A 723 41.02 -63.59 -84.20
C ALA A 723 39.52 -63.95 -84.05
N SER A 724 39.00 -65.07 -84.58
CA SER A 724 37.54 -65.33 -84.54
C SER A 724 37.04 -66.08 -83.28
N ARG A 725 37.96 -66.60 -82.46
CA ARG A 725 37.61 -67.36 -81.24
C ARG A 725 37.67 -66.51 -79.97
N ARG A 726 38.54 -65.48 -79.94
CA ARG A 726 38.63 -64.51 -78.83
C ARG A 726 37.37 -63.62 -78.66
N SER A 727 36.63 -63.33 -79.74
CA SER A 727 35.48 -62.41 -79.66
C SER A 727 34.24 -63.02 -78.97
N GLN A 728 34.05 -64.35 -79.05
CA GLN A 728 32.97 -65.04 -78.34
C GLN A 728 33.28 -65.26 -76.86
N THR A 729 34.54 -65.49 -76.50
CA THR A 729 35.01 -65.60 -75.10
C THR A 729 34.86 -64.26 -74.38
N MET A 730 35.26 -63.15 -75.00
CA MET A 730 35.11 -61.80 -74.44
C MET A 730 33.65 -61.45 -74.12
N ARG A 731 32.70 -61.71 -75.04
CA ARG A 731 31.27 -61.44 -74.79
C ARG A 731 30.67 -62.31 -73.68
N SER A 732 31.22 -63.51 -73.47
CA SER A 732 30.76 -64.38 -72.37
C SER A 732 31.27 -63.86 -71.02
N GLN A 733 32.51 -63.37 -70.97
CA GLN A 733 33.10 -62.73 -69.79
C GLN A 733 32.43 -61.39 -69.45
N GLU A 734 32.08 -60.56 -70.43
CA GLU A 734 31.34 -59.32 -70.18
C GLU A 734 29.94 -59.58 -69.59
N ARG A 735 29.25 -60.62 -70.05
CA ARG A 735 27.96 -61.03 -69.47
C ARG A 735 28.07 -61.54 -68.05
N LEU A 736 29.16 -62.24 -67.72
CA LEU A 736 29.45 -62.67 -66.35
C LEU A 736 29.68 -61.47 -65.45
N ARG A 737 30.55 -60.52 -65.85
CA ARG A 737 30.81 -59.29 -65.10
C ARG A 737 29.55 -58.47 -64.85
N ALA A 738 28.71 -58.26 -65.87
CA ALA A 738 27.46 -57.53 -65.70
C ALA A 738 26.46 -58.26 -64.77
N ALA A 739 26.51 -59.59 -64.70
CA ALA A 739 25.71 -60.36 -63.75
C ALA A 739 26.27 -60.28 -62.32
N GLU A 740 27.60 -60.26 -62.16
CA GLU A 740 28.28 -60.05 -60.87
C GLU A 740 27.98 -58.67 -60.30
N GLU A 741 28.14 -57.61 -61.10
CA GLU A 741 27.79 -56.23 -60.71
C GLU A 741 26.34 -56.13 -60.25
N LYS A 742 25.40 -56.72 -61.01
CA LYS A 742 23.98 -56.72 -60.62
C LYS A 742 23.69 -57.50 -59.34
N LYS A 743 24.41 -58.60 -59.09
CA LYS A 743 24.31 -59.35 -57.82
C LYS A 743 24.81 -58.49 -56.67
N GLU A 744 25.93 -57.80 -56.84
CA GLU A 744 26.52 -56.92 -55.84
C GLU A 744 25.62 -55.72 -55.54
N GLU A 745 25.05 -55.07 -56.56
CA GLU A 745 24.01 -54.04 -56.39
C GLU A 745 22.82 -54.55 -55.58
N THR A 746 22.31 -55.75 -55.88
CA THR A 746 21.18 -56.34 -55.14
C THR A 746 21.56 -56.70 -53.69
N ALA A 747 22.82 -57.05 -53.44
CA ALA A 747 23.33 -57.33 -52.08
C ALA A 747 23.41 -56.04 -51.26
N VAL A 748 23.91 -54.96 -51.85
CA VAL A 748 23.93 -53.63 -51.23
C VAL A 748 22.51 -53.13 -50.95
N GLU A 749 21.56 -53.33 -51.88
CA GLU A 749 20.15 -53.00 -51.65
C GLU A 749 19.55 -53.78 -50.46
N LEU A 750 19.95 -55.04 -50.27
CA LEU A 750 19.49 -55.85 -49.14
C LEU A 750 20.05 -55.33 -47.82
N GLU A 751 21.37 -55.09 -47.76
CA GLU A 751 22.05 -54.55 -46.59
C GLU A 751 21.45 -53.21 -46.17
N GLN A 752 21.26 -52.28 -47.12
CA GLN A 752 20.62 -50.99 -46.85
C GLN A 752 19.18 -51.10 -46.34
N LEU A 753 18.46 -52.17 -46.70
CA LEU A 753 17.09 -52.41 -46.22
C LEU A 753 17.10 -53.04 -44.83
N GLU A 754 18.04 -53.94 -44.54
CA GLU A 754 18.24 -54.53 -43.20
C GLU A 754 18.71 -53.45 -42.20
N ASP A 755 19.64 -52.58 -42.59
CA ASP A 755 20.09 -51.44 -41.78
C ASP A 755 18.94 -50.46 -41.48
N ARG A 756 18.11 -50.15 -42.48
CA ARG A 756 16.92 -49.31 -42.29
C ARG A 756 15.92 -49.94 -41.31
N LEU A 757 15.67 -51.24 -41.43
CA LEU A 757 14.80 -51.94 -40.49
C LEU A 757 15.37 -51.89 -39.06
N ALA A 758 16.68 -52.12 -38.90
CA ALA A 758 17.33 -52.04 -37.60
C ALA A 758 17.23 -50.62 -37.00
N GLN A 759 17.45 -49.59 -37.81
CA GLN A 759 17.32 -48.19 -37.40
C GLN A 759 15.87 -47.86 -36.99
N ASP A 760 14.88 -48.24 -37.79
CA ASP A 760 13.46 -48.02 -37.46
C ASP A 760 13.05 -48.73 -36.14
N ILE A 761 13.58 -49.93 -35.87
CA ILE A 761 13.34 -50.66 -34.61
C ILE A 761 13.94 -49.91 -33.41
N ILE A 762 15.16 -49.37 -33.57
CA ILE A 762 15.81 -48.56 -32.54
C ILE A 762 14.97 -47.30 -32.28
N GLU A 763 14.52 -46.61 -33.33
CA GLU A 763 13.69 -45.41 -33.22
C GLU A 763 12.35 -45.68 -32.51
N ILE A 764 11.68 -46.79 -32.82
CA ILE A 764 10.45 -47.19 -32.10
C ILE A 764 10.76 -47.47 -30.63
N SER A 765 11.84 -48.18 -30.33
CA SER A 765 12.23 -48.51 -28.96
C SER A 765 12.56 -47.26 -28.14
N GLU A 766 13.30 -46.31 -28.73
CA GLU A 766 13.61 -45.02 -28.11
C GLU A 766 12.37 -44.15 -27.91
N LYS A 767 11.48 -44.10 -28.91
CA LYS A 767 10.19 -43.38 -28.83
C LYS A 767 9.39 -43.83 -27.62
N TRP A 768 9.17 -45.14 -27.46
CA TRP A 768 8.38 -45.66 -26.34
C TRP A 768 9.11 -45.57 -25.00
N ARG A 769 10.44 -45.72 -24.98
CA ARG A 769 11.24 -45.50 -23.77
C ARG A 769 11.16 -44.04 -23.31
N SER A 770 11.19 -43.10 -24.23
CA SER A 770 10.98 -41.67 -23.97
C SER A 770 9.57 -41.41 -23.44
N ALA A 771 8.54 -41.99 -24.10
CA ALA A 771 7.15 -41.88 -23.64
C ALA A 771 6.96 -42.42 -22.21
N ALA A 772 7.59 -43.54 -21.85
CA ALA A 772 7.53 -44.09 -20.49
C ALA A 772 8.13 -43.17 -19.41
N ALA A 773 9.13 -42.36 -19.78
CA ALA A 773 9.81 -41.44 -18.88
C ALA A 773 9.04 -40.11 -18.69
N GLN A 774 8.03 -39.84 -19.52
CA GLN A 774 7.17 -38.65 -19.40
C GLN A 774 6.12 -38.85 -18.31
N ILE A 775 6.56 -38.73 -17.06
CA ILE A 775 5.71 -38.78 -15.88
C ILE A 775 5.55 -37.37 -15.33
N GLU A 776 4.30 -36.95 -15.20
CA GLU A 776 3.90 -35.66 -14.67
C GLU A 776 3.20 -35.87 -13.32
N GLU A 777 3.45 -34.98 -12.37
CA GLU A 777 2.71 -34.93 -11.11
C GLU A 777 1.43 -34.12 -11.33
N VAL A 778 0.30 -34.68 -10.92
CA VAL A 778 -1.03 -34.08 -11.01
C VAL A 778 -1.60 -33.99 -9.61
N GLU A 779 -2.00 -32.78 -9.25
CA GLU A 779 -2.61 -32.47 -7.97
C GLU A 779 -4.13 -32.64 -8.05
N ILE A 780 -4.68 -33.48 -7.16
CA ILE A 780 -6.13 -33.61 -6.92
C ILE A 780 -6.46 -32.73 -5.72
N SER A 781 -7.12 -31.60 -5.98
CA SER A 781 -7.63 -30.70 -4.95
C SER A 781 -8.99 -31.16 -4.43
N LEU A 782 -9.29 -30.81 -3.18
CA LEU A 782 -10.61 -31.04 -2.59
C LEU A 782 -11.59 -29.94 -3.00
N ASP A 783 -12.84 -30.32 -3.25
CA ASP A 783 -13.98 -29.40 -3.36
C ASP A 783 -14.80 -29.36 -2.05
N ARG A 784 -15.81 -28.48 -2.02
CA ARG A 784 -16.66 -28.32 -0.83
C ARG A 784 -17.46 -29.57 -0.45
N ALA A 785 -17.82 -30.39 -1.43
CA ALA A 785 -18.55 -31.64 -1.21
C ALA A 785 -17.67 -32.72 -0.56
N ASP A 786 -16.36 -32.59 -0.72
CA ASP A 786 -15.35 -33.59 -0.39
C ASP A 786 -14.86 -33.48 1.06
N VAL A 787 -15.28 -32.43 1.78
CA VAL A 787 -14.84 -32.13 3.14
C VAL A 787 -16.03 -32.21 4.10
N TYR A 788 -16.11 -33.33 4.81
CA TYR A 788 -17.16 -33.62 5.78
C TYR A 788 -16.65 -33.44 7.21
N ILE A 789 -17.22 -32.49 7.95
CA ILE A 789 -16.80 -32.22 9.33
C ILE A 789 -17.69 -33.05 10.26
N ASP A 790 -17.16 -34.18 10.72
CA ASP A 790 -17.86 -35.11 11.60
C ASP A 790 -18.04 -34.54 12.99
N GLU A 791 -17.00 -33.91 13.52
CA GLU A 791 -17.01 -33.39 14.87
C GLU A 791 -16.26 -32.06 15.00
N VAL A 792 -16.84 -31.17 15.80
CA VAL A 792 -16.14 -30.03 16.41
C VAL A 792 -16.58 -29.99 17.85
N GLY A 793 -15.64 -30.10 18.80
CA GLY A 793 -15.89 -30.09 20.24
C GLY A 793 -15.04 -29.06 20.97
N VAL A 794 -15.50 -28.63 22.14
CA VAL A 794 -14.69 -27.81 23.07
C VAL A 794 -13.84 -28.75 23.92
N LEU A 795 -12.52 -28.54 23.92
CA LEU A 795 -11.57 -29.31 24.71
C LEU A 795 -11.00 -28.46 25.84
N TRP A 796 -11.16 -28.88 27.10
CA TRP A 796 -10.49 -28.25 28.23
C TRP A 796 -9.16 -28.96 28.50
N VAL A 797 -8.06 -28.20 28.46
CA VAL A 797 -6.69 -28.72 28.66
C VAL A 797 -6.20 -28.29 30.05
N PRO A 798 -5.70 -29.22 30.89
CA PRO A 798 -5.14 -28.90 32.19
C PRO A 798 -3.77 -28.24 32.03
N ILE A 799 -3.58 -27.10 32.69
CA ILE A 799 -2.35 -26.33 32.71
C ILE A 799 -1.92 -26.02 34.15
N GLY A 800 -0.65 -25.64 34.30
CA GLY A 800 -0.02 -25.32 35.60
C GLY A 800 -0.52 -24.04 36.28
#